data_AF-A0A2V7ULB4-F1
#
_entry.id   AF-A0A2V7ULB4-F1
#
_cell.length_a   1.000
_cell.length_b   1.000
_cell.length_c   1.000
_cell.angle_alpha   90.00
_cell.angle_beta   90.00
_cell.angle_gamma   90.00
#
_symmetry.space_group_name_H-M   'P 1'
#
loop_
_entity.id
_entity.type
_entity.pdbx_description
1 polymer ?
#
loop_
_entity_poly.entity_id
_entity_poly.type
_entity_poly.pdbx_seq_one_letter_code
_entity_poly.pdbx_strand_id
1 'polypeptide(L)'
;ALAAAYVALSTRHLDPKSAFRVLDYPLSHSAPRLVEAGWRFIPLGLGRLSEYSSDPLKLSVDLTGSSAAKSREGAKVEVEAELTYSVPPEHVLDLHRRRGPDYWETWLPAELRARNAERIASVSYDLVRNRDPELAGGIRGALQQAVAQEGLRLEGLRVFQVAGVGESSGDILRAATPPLKKKVVLLGVDSFDWRIIDPLLKQGRMPNLARLIARGTRANLRTLRPILSPVIWTSIATGVKPSRHGIVDFVVTSRETGELVPVTSAMRQVPALWTLLSRQGLEVGVVAWWATWPAETVRGSIVTDRVAFQLFQESLKDDWQSADPEKNRGKTYPAELMDEVRPLIRAPAKVTDQEVAWFCPGGRFPSHLTAEQENLINRFRTVIAAEETYQAVALQRLKQQNASLWMIYYEGPDTASHLFMKYRPPLLEGTKQEDMDLFGGIVDRAYERQDRLLGEILQAAGEGADVLVVSDHGFKSGNNRPPNSDSTIEKGNAADWHSPLGVLVAAGPDFLPAATTSAASVLDIAPTILALYGLPIARDMDGQPLTEALQPSFLERHPVAWIDSYGGVRGSPATSPTVASTADQEVVEKLRSLGYIGEDRLTAHNNRGIVALDEGDVDGAIASFEKALATGGAVGAMVRTNLARAWMLRGDFDKARTYADEALSDDPDNKAALTLLAGIRMKQGDLDGAEKSLRRALAQDPTFVPAHSKLGELLEKRGEEQAAIAEFRKVTEIAPLSPIEFNNLGNLYRKRGEMEKAMEAYREALRCDAQYIGAYNNLGLCLQEKGKLVQARALYEKALAIRPENPLLRNSLGTLLALQGDKPGAIAEFDRATKADPDWPVAQGNLATLLFETGKVEEARSAFERWVRLEPDSVEPRLGLGLANLMLQRRDEALAQFQLVVKQDPNNFRAQVALGETLLRQGKLEEAQYHLERAALIEKEVPRIYDDLGRVYEQRGLRREAEQAFAKSRALGGGSP
;
A
#
# COMPACT_ATOMS: atom_id res chain seq x y z
N ALA A 1 51.27 10.85 42.81
CA ALA A 1 50.25 11.08 41.76
C ALA A 1 49.30 9.88 41.63
N LEU A 2 49.78 8.69 41.24
CA LEU A 2 48.93 7.49 41.05
C LEU A 2 48.14 7.07 42.30
N ALA A 3 48.74 7.08 43.48
CA ALA A 3 48.02 6.76 44.74
C ALA A 3 46.92 7.79 45.06
N ALA A 4 47.20 9.09 44.86
CA ALA A 4 46.21 10.14 45.06
C ALA A 4 45.07 10.08 44.03
N ALA A 5 45.40 9.75 42.77
CA ALA A 5 44.40 9.53 41.71
C ALA A 5 43.54 8.30 42.01
N TYR A 6 44.15 7.19 42.46
CA TYR A 6 43.42 6.00 42.88
C TYR A 6 42.49 6.29 44.07
N VAL A 7 42.97 7.07 45.06
CA VAL A 7 42.14 7.47 46.20
C VAL A 7 40.99 8.39 45.78
N ALA A 8 41.26 9.39 44.94
CA ALA A 8 40.23 10.29 44.43
C ALA A 8 39.16 9.54 43.63
N LEU A 9 39.57 8.60 42.76
CA LEU A 9 38.65 7.80 41.95
C LEU A 9 37.90 6.73 42.77
N SER A 10 38.50 6.25 43.86
CA SER A 10 37.87 5.28 44.78
C SER A 10 36.96 5.95 45.81
N THR A 11 37.02 7.26 46.02
CA THR A 11 36.18 7.93 47.01
C THR A 11 34.89 8.42 46.36
N ARG A 12 33.73 7.99 46.86
CA ARG A 12 32.40 8.41 46.39
C ARG A 12 31.60 9.09 47.49
N HIS A 13 30.89 10.15 47.14
CA HIS A 13 29.92 10.80 48.02
C HIS A 13 28.54 10.18 47.81
N LEU A 14 27.96 9.62 48.86
CA LEU A 14 26.66 8.96 48.84
C LEU A 14 25.59 9.93 49.38
N ASP A 15 24.61 10.29 48.56
CA ASP A 15 23.57 11.27 48.92
C ASP A 15 22.55 10.68 49.91
N PRO A 16 22.21 11.39 51.02
CA PRO A 16 21.26 10.92 52.03
C PRO A 16 19.80 10.74 51.57
N LYS A 17 19.40 11.24 50.40
CA LYS A 17 17.99 11.24 49.97
C LYS A 17 17.59 10.17 48.93
N SER A 18 18.51 9.34 48.44
CA SER A 18 18.32 8.74 47.10
C SER A 18 18.17 7.22 46.98
N ALA A 19 18.55 6.39 47.96
CA ALA A 19 18.45 4.93 47.87
C ALA A 19 19.07 4.25 49.09
N PHE A 20 18.69 2.99 49.36
CA PHE A 20 19.49 2.09 50.18
C PHE A 20 20.72 1.64 49.38
N ARG A 21 21.90 1.71 49.98
CA ARG A 21 23.16 1.35 49.31
C ARG A 21 23.81 0.17 49.99
N VAL A 22 24.04 -0.89 49.23
CA VAL A 22 24.76 -2.07 49.70
C VAL A 22 26.15 -2.07 49.08
N LEU A 23 27.17 -2.14 49.94
CA LEU A 23 28.57 -2.28 49.54
C LEU A 23 29.04 -3.69 49.83
N ASP A 24 29.65 -4.31 48.84
CA ASP A 24 30.21 -5.66 48.94
C ASP A 24 31.53 -5.76 48.16
N TYR A 25 32.33 -6.76 48.49
CA TYR A 25 33.64 -7.00 47.89
C TYR A 25 33.70 -8.44 47.39
N PRO A 26 33.27 -8.69 46.14
CA PRO A 26 33.06 -10.04 45.62
C PRO A 26 34.31 -10.93 45.71
N LEU A 27 35.49 -10.32 45.54
CA LEU A 27 36.79 -11.00 45.52
C LEU A 27 37.39 -11.26 46.90
N SER A 28 36.88 -10.63 47.96
CA SER A 28 37.41 -10.78 49.33
C SER A 28 36.51 -11.60 50.26
N HIS A 29 35.40 -12.13 49.73
CA HIS A 29 34.37 -12.86 50.49
C HIS A 29 33.84 -12.09 51.71
N SER A 30 33.97 -10.77 51.74
CA SER A 30 33.41 -9.96 52.82
C SER A 30 31.89 -9.95 52.72
N ALA A 31 31.20 -10.09 53.85
CA ALA A 31 29.75 -9.99 53.88
C ALA A 31 29.28 -8.59 53.40
N PRO A 32 28.30 -8.51 52.50
CA PRO A 32 27.74 -7.23 52.06
C PRO A 32 27.12 -6.51 53.25
N ARG A 33 27.17 -5.17 53.23
CA ARG A 33 26.61 -4.31 54.28
C ARG A 33 25.92 -3.08 53.72
N LEU A 34 24.90 -2.61 54.43
CA LEU A 34 24.31 -1.29 54.18
C LEU A 34 25.32 -0.20 54.53
N VAL A 35 25.37 0.84 53.70
CA VAL A 35 26.28 1.97 53.89
C VAL A 35 25.48 3.25 53.98
N GLU A 36 25.66 3.95 55.10
CA GLU A 36 25.07 5.27 55.33
C GLU A 36 25.68 6.32 54.40
N ALA A 37 24.90 7.39 54.19
CA ALA A 37 25.28 8.55 53.41
C ALA A 37 26.60 9.21 53.86
N GLY A 38 27.21 9.96 52.93
CA GLY A 38 28.49 10.64 53.11
C GLY A 38 29.62 10.08 52.25
N TRP A 39 30.83 10.55 52.50
CA TRP A 39 32.02 10.13 51.75
C TRP A 39 32.47 8.72 52.16
N ARG A 40 32.68 7.86 51.16
CA ARG A 40 33.12 6.47 51.34
C ARG A 40 34.24 6.14 50.37
N PHE A 41 35.25 5.43 50.87
CA PHE A 41 36.30 4.86 50.05
C PHE A 41 35.88 3.45 49.59
N ILE A 42 35.76 3.27 48.29
CA ILE A 42 35.36 2.04 47.60
C ILE A 42 36.43 1.76 46.54
N PRO A 43 37.41 0.88 46.83
CA PRO A 43 38.52 0.63 45.92
C PRO A 43 38.03 0.09 44.57
N LEU A 44 38.44 0.77 43.50
CA LEU A 44 38.08 0.44 42.12
C LEU A 44 38.41 -1.00 41.76
N GLY A 45 37.43 -1.72 41.22
CA GLY A 45 37.58 -3.12 40.80
C GLY A 45 37.55 -4.15 41.94
N LEU A 46 37.54 -3.72 43.20
CA LEU A 46 37.48 -4.60 44.37
C LEU A 46 36.14 -4.51 45.11
N GLY A 47 35.53 -3.32 45.17
CA GLY A 47 34.23 -3.09 45.80
C GLY A 47 33.12 -2.79 44.79
N ARG A 48 31.94 -3.37 44.99
CA ARG A 48 30.71 -3.06 44.24
C ARG A 48 29.72 -2.34 45.16
N LEU A 49 29.18 -1.23 44.65
CA LEU A 49 28.14 -0.47 45.32
C LEU A 49 26.85 -0.64 44.54
N SER A 50 25.83 -1.22 45.18
CA SER A 50 24.50 -1.44 44.57
C SER A 50 23.49 -0.51 45.23
N GLU A 51 22.73 0.23 44.41
CA GLU A 51 21.73 1.18 44.88
C GLU A 51 20.31 0.61 44.70
N TYR A 52 19.47 0.72 45.73
CA TYR A 52 18.10 0.23 45.76
C TYR A 52 17.15 1.37 46.12
N SER A 53 16.15 1.63 45.28
CA SER A 53 15.15 2.66 45.55
C SER A 53 14.38 2.37 46.85
N SER A 54 14.05 3.43 47.60
CA SER A 54 13.10 3.37 48.72
C SER A 54 11.65 3.54 48.28
N ASP A 55 11.41 3.97 47.04
CA ASP A 55 10.08 4.12 46.46
C ASP A 55 9.56 2.80 45.88
N PRO A 56 8.23 2.63 45.75
CA PRO A 56 7.66 1.48 45.05
C PRO A 56 8.24 1.33 43.65
N LEU A 57 8.80 0.14 43.38
CA LEU A 57 9.35 -0.26 42.10
C LEU A 57 8.25 -0.84 41.24
N LYS A 58 8.22 -0.43 39.96
CA LYS A 58 7.31 -0.97 38.96
C LYS A 58 8.06 -1.93 38.04
N LEU A 59 7.57 -3.16 37.94
CA LEU A 59 8.12 -4.22 37.12
C LEU A 59 7.04 -4.71 36.15
N SER A 60 7.28 -4.54 34.85
CA SER A 60 6.49 -5.18 33.80
C SER A 60 7.15 -6.50 33.44
N VAL A 61 6.39 -7.59 33.50
CA VAL A 61 6.88 -8.93 33.17
C VAL A 61 6.00 -9.52 32.10
N ASP A 62 6.61 -9.81 30.96
CA ASP A 62 6.04 -10.69 29.96
C ASP A 62 6.00 -12.13 30.50
N LEU A 63 4.79 -12.66 30.61
CA LEU A 63 4.55 -14.02 31.10
C LEU A 63 4.38 -15.02 29.94
N THR A 64 4.66 -14.60 28.70
CA THR A 64 4.69 -15.46 27.50
C THR A 64 6.03 -16.22 27.34
N GLY A 65 6.02 -17.38 26.66
CA GLY A 65 7.21 -18.21 26.42
C GLY A 65 6.94 -19.71 26.51
N SER A 66 7.96 -20.56 26.75
CA SER A 66 7.80 -22.01 27.05
C SER A 66 6.86 -22.31 28.25
N SER A 67 6.42 -21.24 28.90
CA SER A 67 5.49 -21.08 30.00
C SER A 67 4.18 -20.36 29.61
N ALA A 68 3.79 -20.31 28.32
CA ALA A 68 2.41 -20.02 27.95
C ALA A 68 1.56 -21.14 28.56
N ALA A 69 1.08 -20.91 29.78
CA ALA A 69 0.25 -21.90 30.40
C ALA A 69 -0.98 -22.06 29.55
N LYS A 70 -1.18 -23.30 29.17
CA LYS A 70 -2.40 -23.69 28.51
C LYS A 70 -3.49 -23.60 29.57
N SER A 71 -4.66 -23.09 29.21
CA SER A 71 -5.84 -23.31 30.07
C SER A 71 -6.03 -24.82 30.29
N ARG A 72 -6.93 -25.19 31.20
CA ARG A 72 -7.35 -26.57 31.42
C ARG A 72 -7.72 -27.31 30.13
N GLU A 73 -8.22 -26.61 29.12
CA GLU A 73 -8.66 -27.13 27.81
C GLU A 73 -7.59 -27.06 26.72
N GLY A 74 -6.35 -26.66 27.05
CA GLY A 74 -5.25 -26.63 26.10
C GLY A 74 -5.03 -25.30 25.39
N ALA A 75 -5.80 -24.26 25.74
CA ALA A 75 -5.75 -22.95 25.10
C ALA A 75 -4.47 -22.19 25.44
N LYS A 76 -3.67 -21.78 24.44
CA LYS A 76 -2.56 -20.84 24.69
C LYS A 76 -3.13 -19.47 25.07
N VAL A 77 -2.63 -18.91 26.16
CA VAL A 77 -3.02 -17.60 26.65
C VAL A 77 -1.78 -16.73 26.77
N GLU A 78 -1.85 -15.52 26.24
CA GLU A 78 -0.81 -14.52 26.42
C GLU A 78 -1.20 -13.55 27.54
N VAL A 79 -0.32 -13.44 28.54
CA VAL A 79 -0.53 -12.62 29.72
C VAL A 79 0.71 -11.78 29.99
N GLU A 80 0.49 -10.51 30.29
CA GLU A 80 1.50 -9.65 30.89
C GLU A 80 1.02 -9.23 32.28
N ALA A 81 1.94 -9.04 33.22
CA ALA A 81 1.64 -8.40 34.48
C ALA A 81 2.52 -7.16 34.70
N GLU A 82 1.91 -6.08 35.18
CA GLU A 82 2.62 -5.04 35.90
C GLU A 82 2.50 -5.27 37.40
N LEU A 83 3.65 -5.40 38.03
CA LEU A 83 3.83 -5.56 39.46
C LEU A 83 4.40 -4.25 40.04
N THR A 84 3.74 -3.70 41.04
CA THR A 84 4.28 -2.60 41.84
C THR A 84 4.59 -3.14 43.23
N TYR A 85 5.83 -3.06 43.68
CA TYR A 85 6.26 -3.60 44.97
C TYR A 85 7.30 -2.68 45.63
N SER A 86 7.39 -2.72 46.95
CA SER A 86 8.40 -2.02 47.73
C SER A 86 9.27 -3.02 48.48
N VAL A 87 10.54 -2.67 48.66
CA VAL A 87 11.51 -3.46 49.43
C VAL A 87 11.74 -2.73 50.76
N PRO A 88 11.29 -3.28 51.89
CA PRO A 88 11.55 -2.67 53.19
C PRO A 88 13.06 -2.57 53.46
N PRO A 89 13.53 -1.45 54.06
CA PRO A 89 14.94 -1.20 54.35
C PRO A 89 15.68 -2.37 55.00
N GLU A 90 15.02 -3.04 55.94
CA GLU A 90 15.53 -4.15 56.73
C GLU A 90 15.78 -5.43 55.91
N HIS A 91 15.13 -5.57 54.76
CA HIS A 91 15.20 -6.75 53.89
C HIS A 91 16.13 -6.57 52.68
N VAL A 92 16.47 -5.33 52.30
CA VAL A 92 17.33 -5.02 51.13
C VAL A 92 18.65 -5.78 51.19
N LEU A 93 19.32 -5.75 52.35
CA LEU A 93 20.63 -6.35 52.52
C LEU A 93 20.61 -7.88 52.42
N ASP A 94 19.54 -8.48 52.92
CA ASP A 94 19.36 -9.93 52.95
C ASP A 94 19.00 -10.48 51.56
N LEU A 95 18.11 -9.79 50.84
CA LEU A 95 17.82 -10.10 49.43
C LEU A 95 19.06 -9.98 48.55
N HIS A 96 19.84 -8.91 48.73
CA HIS A 96 21.12 -8.75 48.03
C HIS A 96 22.08 -9.92 48.30
N ARG A 97 22.18 -10.40 49.55
CA ARG A 97 23.00 -11.56 49.90
C ARG A 97 22.54 -12.84 49.21
N ARG A 98 21.23 -13.10 49.27
CA ARG A 98 20.65 -14.38 48.85
C ARG A 98 20.50 -14.49 47.34
N ARG A 99 20.23 -13.38 46.66
CA ARG A 99 19.83 -13.35 45.25
C ARG A 99 20.77 -12.51 44.37
N GLY A 100 21.74 -11.83 44.98
CA GLY A 100 22.69 -10.98 44.29
C GLY A 100 22.14 -9.56 44.04
N PRO A 101 22.98 -8.67 43.50
CA PRO A 101 22.66 -7.26 43.36
C PRO A 101 21.50 -6.93 42.42
N ASP A 102 21.26 -7.78 41.43
CA ASP A 102 20.29 -7.58 40.34
C ASP A 102 19.08 -8.52 40.48
N TYR A 103 18.75 -8.89 41.74
CA TYR A 103 17.71 -9.89 42.04
C TYR A 103 16.33 -9.57 41.47
N TRP A 104 16.02 -8.29 41.31
CA TRP A 104 14.73 -7.80 40.84
C TRP A 104 14.56 -7.95 39.32
N GLU A 105 15.64 -8.06 38.55
CA GLU A 105 15.60 -8.27 37.09
C GLU A 105 15.41 -9.74 36.69
N THR A 106 15.74 -10.67 37.61
CA THR A 106 15.91 -12.08 37.27
C THR A 106 14.97 -12.98 38.06
N TRP A 107 15.03 -12.93 39.39
CA TRP A 107 14.27 -13.83 40.25
C TRP A 107 12.78 -13.49 40.27
N LEU A 108 12.42 -12.22 40.50
CA LEU A 108 11.02 -11.82 40.62
C LEU A 108 10.24 -12.06 39.31
N PRO A 109 10.77 -11.73 38.11
CA PRO A 109 10.17 -12.16 36.84
C PRO A 109 10.00 -13.66 36.69
N ALA A 110 10.97 -14.48 37.12
CA ALA A 110 10.87 -15.94 37.02
C ALA A 110 9.77 -16.51 37.94
N GLU A 111 9.66 -16.02 39.17
CA GLU A 111 8.59 -16.38 40.11
C GLU A 111 7.22 -15.98 39.56
N LEU A 112 7.10 -14.76 39.01
CA LEU A 112 5.86 -14.30 38.36
C LEU A 112 5.42 -15.22 37.21
N ARG A 113 6.37 -15.64 36.36
CA ARG A 113 6.09 -16.57 35.26
C ARG A 113 5.62 -17.93 35.76
N ALA A 114 6.30 -18.49 36.78
CA ALA A 114 5.94 -19.79 37.34
C ALA A 114 4.51 -19.79 37.93
N ARG A 115 4.16 -18.78 38.74
CA ARG A 115 2.83 -18.68 39.37
C ARG A 115 1.72 -18.43 38.38
N ASN A 116 1.97 -17.57 37.39
CA ASN A 116 1.03 -17.36 36.31
C ASN A 116 0.77 -18.66 35.54
N ALA A 117 1.83 -19.43 35.28
CA ALA A 117 1.70 -20.68 34.55
C ALA A 117 0.85 -21.72 35.32
N GLU A 118 1.12 -21.88 36.63
CA GLU A 118 0.32 -22.75 37.50
C GLU A 118 -1.15 -22.35 37.53
N ARG A 119 -1.44 -21.04 37.65
CA ARG A 119 -2.82 -20.57 37.78
C ARG A 119 -3.61 -20.71 36.47
N ILE A 120 -3.04 -20.32 35.33
CA ILE A 120 -3.71 -20.46 34.03
C ILE A 120 -3.99 -21.94 33.72
N ALA A 121 -3.08 -22.85 34.06
CA ALA A 121 -3.29 -24.29 33.89
C ALA A 121 -4.48 -24.85 34.67
N SER A 122 -4.93 -24.15 35.71
CA SER A 122 -6.05 -24.56 36.57
C SER A 122 -7.41 -24.02 36.14
N VAL A 123 -7.48 -23.11 35.19
CA VAL A 123 -8.71 -22.39 34.80
C VAL A 123 -9.13 -22.68 33.37
N SER A 124 -10.41 -22.47 33.07
CA SER A 124 -10.97 -22.69 31.73
C SER A 124 -10.64 -21.55 30.77
N TYR A 125 -10.42 -21.81 29.48
CA TYR A 125 -10.12 -20.78 28.48
C TYR A 125 -11.21 -19.70 28.35
N ASP A 126 -12.47 -20.06 28.58
CA ASP A 126 -13.59 -19.12 28.57
C ASP A 126 -13.54 -18.16 29.77
N LEU A 127 -13.04 -18.64 30.91
CA LEU A 127 -12.81 -17.84 32.12
C LEU A 127 -11.50 -17.03 32.05
N VAL A 128 -10.57 -17.45 31.20
CA VAL A 128 -9.33 -16.70 30.98
C VAL A 128 -9.62 -15.43 30.19
N ARG A 129 -10.76 -15.29 29.49
CA ARG A 129 -11.18 -14.05 28.81
C ARG A 129 -11.78 -13.06 29.81
N ASN A 130 -11.06 -11.96 30.04
CA ASN A 130 -11.38 -10.76 30.84
C ASN A 130 -12.21 -10.97 32.13
N ARG A 131 -11.59 -10.66 33.27
CA ARG A 131 -12.18 -10.64 34.64
C ARG A 131 -12.80 -11.96 35.12
N ASP A 132 -12.02 -13.02 35.17
CA ASP A 132 -12.19 -13.91 36.32
C ASP A 132 -11.50 -13.26 37.54
N PRO A 133 -12.25 -12.71 38.51
CA PRO A 133 -11.66 -12.13 39.72
C PRO A 133 -10.93 -13.20 40.53
N GLU A 134 -11.28 -14.48 40.35
CA GLU A 134 -10.55 -15.60 40.94
C GLU A 134 -9.24 -15.87 40.21
N LEU A 135 -9.13 -15.60 38.90
CA LEU A 135 -7.87 -15.71 38.17
C LEU A 135 -6.93 -14.57 38.60
N ALA A 136 -7.35 -13.31 38.46
CA ALA A 136 -6.54 -12.16 38.83
C ALA A 136 -6.27 -12.11 40.34
N GLY A 137 -7.28 -12.42 41.16
CA GLY A 137 -7.17 -12.54 42.62
C GLY A 137 -6.35 -13.75 43.05
N GLY A 138 -6.42 -14.87 42.34
CA GLY A 138 -5.61 -16.07 42.58
C GLY A 138 -4.14 -15.84 42.24
N ILE A 139 -3.83 -15.23 41.09
CA ILE A 139 -2.45 -14.82 40.74
C ILE A 139 -1.94 -13.81 41.79
N ARG A 140 -2.75 -12.80 42.14
CA ARG A 140 -2.39 -11.81 43.17
C ARG A 140 -2.14 -12.45 44.53
N GLY A 141 -3.02 -13.35 44.98
CA GLY A 141 -2.90 -14.03 46.27
C GLY A 141 -1.68 -14.93 46.34
N ALA A 142 -1.45 -15.75 45.31
CA ALA A 142 -0.28 -16.61 45.21
C ALA A 142 1.03 -15.80 45.20
N LEU A 143 1.07 -14.70 44.44
CA LEU A 143 2.23 -13.80 44.42
C LEU A 143 2.42 -13.07 45.75
N GLN A 144 1.36 -12.53 46.34
CA GLN A 144 1.42 -11.83 47.61
C GLN A 144 1.97 -12.75 48.71
N GLN A 145 1.56 -14.02 48.73
CA GLN A 145 2.10 -15.02 49.64
C GLN A 145 3.59 -15.30 49.37
N ALA A 146 3.98 -15.49 48.10
CA ALA A 146 5.36 -15.82 47.73
C ALA A 146 6.33 -14.66 48.01
N VAL A 147 5.97 -13.42 47.65
CA VAL A 147 6.85 -12.27 47.86
C VAL A 147 6.88 -11.81 49.32
N ALA A 148 5.80 -12.02 50.08
CA ALA A 148 5.78 -11.75 51.52
C ALA A 148 6.70 -12.70 52.30
N GLN A 149 6.85 -13.97 51.88
CA GLN A 149 7.84 -14.89 52.47
C GLN A 149 9.28 -14.39 52.33
N GLU A 150 9.53 -13.52 51.36
CA GLU A 150 10.84 -12.94 51.06
C GLU A 150 10.99 -11.51 51.62
N GLY A 151 10.01 -11.02 52.39
CA GLY A 151 10.02 -9.71 53.03
C GLY A 151 9.68 -8.54 52.11
N LEU A 152 9.11 -8.78 50.92
CA LEU A 152 8.65 -7.75 50.00
C LEU A 152 7.19 -7.36 50.26
N ARG A 153 6.84 -6.10 49.98
CA ARG A 153 5.46 -5.61 50.05
C ARG A 153 4.91 -5.37 48.65
N LEU A 154 3.87 -6.11 48.30
CA LEU A 154 3.12 -5.91 47.06
C LEU A 154 2.18 -4.71 47.20
N GLU A 155 2.41 -3.65 46.44
CA GLU A 155 1.56 -2.44 46.43
C GLU A 155 0.49 -2.51 45.33
N GLY A 156 0.74 -3.25 44.25
CA GLY A 156 -0.21 -3.43 43.16
C GLY A 156 0.17 -4.55 42.20
N LEU A 157 -0.85 -5.19 41.62
CA LEU A 157 -0.68 -6.14 40.52
C LEU A 157 -1.78 -5.89 39.51
N ARG A 158 -1.41 -5.57 38.27
CA ARG A 158 -2.31 -5.46 37.13
C ARG A 158 -1.96 -6.53 36.12
N VAL A 159 -2.88 -7.47 35.92
CA VAL A 159 -2.76 -8.52 34.91
C VAL A 159 -3.44 -8.02 33.64
N PHE A 160 -2.68 -7.94 32.56
CA PHE A 160 -3.18 -7.67 31.23
C PHE A 160 -3.25 -8.99 30.49
N GLN A 161 -4.45 -9.47 30.23
CA GLN A 161 -4.59 -10.46 29.18
C GLN A 161 -4.34 -9.76 27.85
N VAL A 162 -3.55 -10.38 26.98
CA VAL A 162 -3.26 -9.85 25.65
C VAL A 162 -3.91 -10.73 24.57
N ALA A 163 -4.24 -12.01 24.83
CA ALA A 163 -5.13 -12.82 23.97
C ALA A 163 -5.87 -13.99 24.66
N GLY A 164 -7.06 -14.34 24.17
CA GLY A 164 -7.78 -15.61 24.43
C GLY A 164 -8.06 -16.41 23.16
N VAL A 165 -8.18 -17.74 23.25
CA VAL A 165 -8.36 -18.65 22.10
C VAL A 165 -9.54 -18.23 21.22
N GLY A 166 -9.29 -18.00 19.93
CA GLY A 166 -10.21 -17.39 18.95
C GLY A 166 -9.70 -16.04 18.40
N GLU A 167 -8.78 -15.37 19.11
CA GLU A 167 -8.17 -14.11 18.66
C GLU A 167 -6.89 -14.30 17.84
N SER A 168 -6.52 -15.54 17.51
CA SER A 168 -5.22 -15.96 16.98
C SER A 168 -4.62 -15.01 15.93
N SER A 169 -3.89 -13.97 16.27
CA SER A 169 -2.64 -13.79 15.57
C SER A 169 -1.75 -14.90 16.14
N GLY A 170 -1.12 -15.74 15.32
CA GLY A 170 -0.10 -16.68 15.82
C GLY A 170 1.01 -15.98 16.64
N ASP A 171 2.09 -16.69 16.96
CA ASP A 171 3.20 -16.08 17.71
C ASP A 171 3.71 -14.81 16.98
N ILE A 172 3.34 -13.61 17.46
CA ILE A 172 3.79 -12.33 16.90
C ILE A 172 5.19 -12.09 17.43
N LEU A 173 6.15 -11.96 16.52
CA LEU A 173 7.52 -11.67 16.86
C LEU A 173 7.60 -10.33 17.59
N ARG A 174 8.22 -10.32 18.78
CA ARG A 174 8.62 -9.07 19.44
C ARG A 174 9.90 -8.56 18.80
N ALA A 175 9.90 -7.27 18.45
CA ALA A 175 11.10 -6.59 17.99
C ALA A 175 12.14 -6.58 19.12
N ALA A 176 13.41 -6.74 18.76
CA ALA A 176 14.51 -6.70 19.73
C ALA A 176 14.68 -5.31 20.37
N THR A 177 14.28 -4.26 19.65
CA THR A 177 14.34 -2.87 20.12
C THR A 177 13.00 -2.46 20.72
N PRO A 178 12.98 -1.87 21.93
CA PRO A 178 11.73 -1.35 22.51
C PRO A 178 11.18 -0.19 21.66
N PRO A 179 9.86 -0.08 21.51
CA PRO A 179 9.25 0.99 20.73
C PRO A 179 9.49 2.37 21.37
N LEU A 180 9.60 3.39 20.54
CA LEU A 180 9.72 4.78 20.97
C LEU A 180 8.46 5.22 21.73
N LYS A 181 8.64 5.91 22.86
CA LYS A 181 7.51 6.45 23.63
C LYS A 181 7.07 7.78 23.02
N LYS A 182 6.01 7.76 22.23
CA LYS A 182 5.37 8.95 21.66
C LYS A 182 3.88 8.73 21.46
N LYS A 183 3.15 9.82 21.24
CA LYS A 183 1.71 9.79 20.92
C LYS A 183 1.53 9.95 19.42
N VAL A 184 0.87 8.98 18.80
CA VAL A 184 0.45 9.00 17.40
C VAL A 184 -1.07 8.94 17.36
N VAL A 185 -1.71 9.82 16.57
CA VAL A 185 -3.15 9.81 16.34
C VAL A 185 -3.41 9.59 14.85
N LEU A 186 -4.02 8.47 14.51
CA LEU A 186 -4.52 8.14 13.19
C LEU A 186 -6.03 8.40 13.16
N LEU A 187 -6.43 9.45 12.44
CA LEU A 187 -7.82 9.77 12.15
C LEU A 187 -8.18 9.25 10.76
N GLY A 188 -9.03 8.23 10.71
CA GLY A 188 -9.68 7.78 9.49
C GLY A 188 -10.93 8.60 9.23
N VAL A 189 -11.03 9.22 8.05
CA VAL A 189 -12.21 9.94 7.60
C VAL A 189 -12.65 9.34 6.27
N ASP A 190 -13.83 8.76 6.23
CA ASP A 190 -14.37 8.12 5.04
C ASP A 190 -14.76 9.18 4.00
N SER A 191 -14.23 9.04 2.79
CA SER A 191 -14.53 9.88 1.61
C SER A 191 -14.22 11.39 1.68
N PHE A 192 -13.01 11.77 2.09
CA PHE A 192 -12.46 13.12 1.90
C PHE A 192 -11.85 13.29 0.51
N ASP A 193 -12.22 14.36 -0.18
CA ASP A 193 -11.72 14.68 -1.53
C ASP A 193 -11.15 16.10 -1.60
N TRP A 194 -9.94 16.23 -2.18
CA TRP A 194 -9.27 17.53 -2.35
C TRP A 194 -10.09 18.55 -3.15
N ARG A 195 -10.97 18.11 -4.06
CA ARG A 195 -11.83 19.02 -4.85
C ARG A 195 -12.91 19.70 -4.02
N ILE A 196 -13.23 19.16 -2.85
CA ILE A 196 -14.12 19.80 -1.87
C ILE A 196 -13.28 20.56 -0.83
N ILE A 197 -12.21 19.94 -0.33
CA ILE A 197 -11.35 20.53 0.71
C ILE A 197 -10.64 21.80 0.21
N ASP A 198 -10.00 21.79 -0.96
CA ASP A 198 -9.18 22.94 -1.41
C ASP A 198 -10.02 24.23 -1.59
N PRO A 199 -11.24 24.21 -2.18
CA PRO A 199 -12.13 25.36 -2.15
C PRO A 199 -12.51 25.83 -0.75
N LEU A 200 -12.80 24.91 0.18
CA LEU A 200 -13.14 25.25 1.56
C LEU A 200 -11.95 25.85 2.32
N LEU A 201 -10.74 25.33 2.12
CA LEU A 201 -9.50 25.88 2.66
C LEU A 201 -9.25 27.31 2.15
N LYS A 202 -9.43 27.54 0.83
CA LYS A 202 -9.30 28.88 0.23
C LYS A 202 -10.29 29.89 0.82
N GLN A 203 -11.48 29.42 1.23
CA GLN A 203 -12.50 30.23 1.91
C GLN A 203 -12.26 30.37 3.42
N GLY A 204 -11.23 29.74 3.98
CA GLY A 204 -10.95 29.75 5.42
C GLY A 204 -11.93 28.91 6.26
N ARG A 205 -12.67 27.98 5.64
CA ARG A 205 -13.74 27.20 6.28
C ARG A 205 -13.28 25.90 6.94
N MET A 206 -12.03 25.48 6.70
CA MET A 206 -11.41 24.31 7.35
C MET A 206 -10.10 24.68 8.07
N PRO A 207 -10.14 25.54 9.10
CA PRO A 207 -8.95 26.11 9.72
C PRO A 207 -8.09 25.07 10.46
N ASN A 208 -8.64 23.95 10.94
CA ASN A 208 -7.85 22.96 11.67
C ASN A 208 -6.98 22.14 10.72
N LEU A 209 -7.56 21.67 9.62
CA LEU A 209 -6.86 20.98 8.55
C LEU A 209 -5.85 21.92 7.86
N ALA A 210 -6.20 23.19 7.65
CA ALA A 210 -5.26 24.19 7.12
C ALA A 210 -3.99 24.29 7.99
N ARG A 211 -4.16 24.35 9.33
CA ARG A 211 -3.03 24.38 10.27
C ARG A 211 -2.21 23.09 10.25
N LEU A 212 -2.87 21.92 10.12
CA LEU A 212 -2.17 20.64 9.97
C LEU A 212 -1.33 20.58 8.68
N ILE A 213 -1.90 21.01 7.56
CA ILE A 213 -1.19 21.05 6.27
C ILE A 213 0.02 21.99 6.36
N ALA A 214 -0.14 23.18 6.95
CA ALA A 214 0.95 24.14 7.08
C ALA A 214 2.13 23.60 7.92
N ARG A 215 1.85 22.76 8.93
CA ARG A 215 2.87 22.17 9.80
C ARG A 215 3.28 20.75 9.42
N GLY A 216 2.78 20.24 8.30
CA GLY A 216 2.95 18.84 7.93
C GLY A 216 3.05 18.63 6.43
N THR A 217 2.86 17.37 6.05
CA THR A 217 2.90 16.87 4.69
C THR A 217 1.48 16.57 4.23
N ARG A 218 1.12 17.03 3.03
CA ARG A 218 -0.10 16.58 2.33
C ARG A 218 0.25 15.69 1.15
N ALA A 219 -0.59 14.69 0.89
CA ALA A 219 -0.48 13.81 -0.28
C ALA A 219 -1.85 13.33 -0.76
N ASN A 220 -1.90 12.84 -1.99
CA ASN A 220 -2.99 11.95 -2.41
C ASN A 220 -2.79 10.57 -1.79
N LEU A 221 -3.88 9.88 -1.47
CA LEU A 221 -3.83 8.50 -0.98
C LEU A 221 -4.54 7.59 -1.99
N ARG A 222 -3.78 6.76 -2.69
CA ARG A 222 -4.29 5.79 -3.66
C ARG A 222 -5.00 4.66 -2.95
N THR A 223 -6.23 4.40 -3.36
CA THR A 223 -7.08 3.35 -2.78
C THR A 223 -6.87 1.98 -3.42
N LEU A 224 -7.58 0.98 -2.91
CA LEU A 224 -7.63 -0.39 -3.45
C LEU A 224 -8.98 -0.66 -4.13
N ARG A 225 -9.01 -1.69 -4.98
CA ARG A 225 -10.25 -2.16 -5.60
C ARG A 225 -10.66 -3.53 -5.03
N PRO A 226 -11.95 -3.78 -4.78
CA PRO A 226 -13.08 -2.83 -4.88
C PRO A 226 -13.02 -1.75 -3.79
N ILE A 227 -13.59 -0.57 -4.06
CA ILE A 227 -13.63 0.55 -3.12
C ILE A 227 -14.74 0.28 -2.08
N LEU A 228 -14.43 -0.54 -1.09
CA LEU A 228 -15.33 -0.92 0.00
C LEU A 228 -14.64 -0.65 1.33
N SER A 229 -15.29 0.10 2.22
CA SER A 229 -14.74 0.52 3.52
C SER A 229 -14.11 -0.64 4.31
N PRO A 230 -14.77 -1.79 4.59
CA PRO A 230 -14.15 -2.86 5.39
C PRO A 230 -12.91 -3.47 4.72
N VAL A 231 -12.83 -3.45 3.39
CA VAL A 231 -11.66 -3.93 2.63
C VAL A 231 -10.50 -2.96 2.83
N ILE A 232 -10.71 -1.68 2.53
CA ILE A 232 -9.64 -0.68 2.52
C ILE A 232 -9.18 -0.34 3.94
N TRP A 233 -10.09 -0.13 4.90
CA TRP A 233 -9.72 0.19 6.28
C TRP A 233 -9.01 -0.96 6.98
N THR A 234 -9.29 -2.22 6.59
CA THR A 234 -8.50 -3.37 7.02
C THR A 234 -7.10 -3.36 6.40
N SER A 235 -6.97 -3.02 5.12
CA SER A 235 -5.66 -2.84 4.48
C SER A 235 -4.84 -1.70 5.10
N ILE A 236 -5.46 -0.56 5.44
CA ILE A 236 -4.81 0.56 6.17
C ILE A 236 -4.29 0.08 7.53
N ALA A 237 -5.10 -0.69 8.26
CA ALA A 237 -4.74 -1.18 9.58
C ALA A 237 -3.68 -2.29 9.57
N THR A 238 -3.45 -2.97 8.44
CA THR A 238 -2.56 -4.13 8.36
C THR A 238 -1.32 -3.91 7.49
N GLY A 239 -1.37 -2.95 6.56
CA GLY A 239 -0.32 -2.71 5.57
C GLY A 239 -0.22 -3.79 4.49
N VAL A 240 -1.20 -4.69 4.39
CA VAL A 240 -1.25 -5.76 3.38
C VAL A 240 -2.53 -5.68 2.56
N LYS A 241 -2.50 -6.34 1.39
CA LYS A 241 -3.64 -6.38 0.46
C LYS A 241 -4.79 -7.32 0.91
N PRO A 242 -6.00 -7.17 0.33
CA PRO A 242 -7.17 -7.97 0.64
C PRO A 242 -7.01 -9.48 0.50
N SER A 243 -6.23 -9.93 -0.50
CA SER A 243 -5.95 -11.36 -0.68
C SER A 243 -5.21 -11.98 0.51
N ARG A 244 -4.49 -11.18 1.29
CA ARG A 244 -3.65 -11.62 2.42
C ARG A 244 -4.32 -11.44 3.77
N HIS A 245 -5.04 -10.33 3.98
CA HIS A 245 -5.80 -10.16 5.22
C HIS A 245 -7.17 -10.84 5.20
N GLY A 246 -7.66 -11.27 4.02
CA GLY A 246 -8.84 -12.13 3.87
C GLY A 246 -10.20 -11.42 3.92
N ILE A 247 -10.22 -10.09 4.04
CA ILE A 247 -11.45 -9.28 4.03
C ILE A 247 -11.61 -8.68 2.64
N VAL A 248 -12.62 -9.12 1.90
CA VAL A 248 -12.81 -8.80 0.47
C VAL A 248 -14.21 -8.25 0.15
N ASP A 249 -15.09 -8.15 1.15
CA ASP A 249 -16.47 -7.71 1.01
C ASP A 249 -17.00 -7.20 2.36
N PHE A 250 -18.23 -6.66 2.41
CA PHE A 250 -18.94 -6.29 3.65
C PHE A 250 -19.48 -7.50 4.42
N VAL A 251 -19.71 -8.62 3.74
CA VAL A 251 -20.22 -9.87 4.30
C VAL A 251 -19.39 -11.07 3.85
N VAL A 252 -19.32 -12.09 4.68
CA VAL A 252 -18.75 -13.39 4.30
C VAL A 252 -19.76 -14.49 4.56
N THR A 253 -19.65 -15.58 3.80
CA THR A 253 -20.41 -16.80 4.11
C THR A 253 -19.78 -17.48 5.32
N SER A 254 -20.55 -17.62 6.40
CA SER A 254 -20.18 -18.44 7.54
C SER A 254 -19.91 -19.86 7.08
N ARG A 255 -18.75 -20.41 7.44
CA ARG A 255 -18.39 -21.80 7.12
C ARG A 255 -19.26 -22.82 7.87
N GLU A 256 -19.89 -22.40 8.96
CA GLU A 256 -20.61 -23.28 9.88
C GLU A 256 -22.11 -23.32 9.57
N THR A 257 -22.71 -22.17 9.31
CA THR A 257 -24.15 -22.07 9.04
C THR A 257 -24.47 -21.96 7.54
N GLY A 258 -23.48 -21.59 6.71
CA GLY A 258 -23.70 -21.28 5.30
C GLY A 258 -24.42 -19.95 5.04
N GLU A 259 -24.78 -19.21 6.10
CA GLU A 259 -25.44 -17.90 6.02
C GLU A 259 -24.43 -16.77 5.79
N LEU A 260 -24.89 -15.65 5.22
CA LEU A 260 -24.11 -14.43 5.16
C LEU A 260 -24.04 -13.80 6.55
N VAL A 261 -22.84 -13.41 6.95
CA VAL A 261 -22.60 -12.66 8.19
C VAL A 261 -21.72 -11.45 7.87
N PRO A 262 -21.91 -10.30 8.54
CA PRO A 262 -21.07 -9.13 8.35
C PRO A 262 -19.61 -9.43 8.66
N VAL A 263 -18.68 -8.70 8.04
CA VAL A 263 -17.26 -8.85 8.36
C VAL A 263 -16.99 -8.52 9.83
N THR A 264 -16.13 -9.35 10.43
CA THR A 264 -15.70 -9.26 11.82
C THR A 264 -14.18 -9.28 11.93
N SER A 265 -13.66 -8.83 13.07
CA SER A 265 -12.24 -8.96 13.44
C SER A 265 -11.76 -10.43 13.44
N ALA A 266 -12.66 -11.38 13.69
CA ALA A 266 -12.37 -12.82 13.68
C ALA A 266 -12.04 -13.35 12.27
N MET A 267 -12.50 -12.68 11.22
CA MET A 267 -12.27 -13.11 9.83
C MET A 267 -10.95 -12.61 9.25
N ARG A 268 -10.34 -11.59 9.86
CA ARG A 268 -9.06 -11.05 9.41
C ARG A 268 -7.93 -12.04 9.68
N GLN A 269 -7.14 -12.36 8.66
CA GLN A 269 -6.12 -13.42 8.69
C GLN A 269 -4.76 -12.99 9.22
N VAL A 270 -4.54 -11.68 9.36
CA VAL A 270 -3.28 -11.08 9.84
C VAL A 270 -3.58 -10.08 10.97
N PRO A 271 -2.63 -9.82 11.88
CA PRO A 271 -2.84 -8.83 12.93
C PRO A 271 -2.93 -7.42 12.34
N ALA A 272 -3.83 -6.61 12.91
CA ALA A 272 -3.88 -5.18 12.65
C ALA A 272 -2.88 -4.44 13.55
N LEU A 273 -2.64 -3.17 13.25
CA LEU A 273 -1.66 -2.30 13.91
C LEU A 273 -1.89 -2.20 15.42
N TRP A 274 -3.15 -2.14 15.88
CA TRP A 274 -3.47 -2.13 17.32
C TRP A 274 -3.01 -3.41 18.01
N THR A 275 -3.20 -4.56 17.37
CA THR A 275 -2.74 -5.87 17.88
C THR A 275 -1.21 -5.95 17.84
N LEU A 276 -0.58 -5.55 16.73
CA LEU A 276 0.88 -5.55 16.59
C LEU A 276 1.54 -4.67 17.66
N LEU A 277 1.15 -3.40 17.79
CA LEU A 277 1.76 -2.47 18.74
C LEU A 277 1.48 -2.85 20.21
N SER A 278 0.28 -3.36 20.50
CA SER A 278 -0.05 -3.93 21.81
C SER A 278 0.93 -5.05 22.21
N ARG A 279 1.31 -5.91 21.26
CA ARG A 279 2.29 -6.99 21.47
C ARG A 279 3.72 -6.48 21.60
N GLN A 280 4.04 -5.33 21.01
CA GLN A 280 5.32 -4.64 21.21
C GLN A 280 5.38 -3.87 22.54
N GLY A 281 4.32 -3.90 23.35
CA GLY A 281 4.30 -3.30 24.67
C GLY A 281 3.61 -1.95 24.77
N LEU A 282 3.06 -1.43 23.68
CA LEU A 282 2.40 -0.11 23.65
C LEU A 282 0.94 -0.19 24.07
N GLU A 283 0.48 0.83 24.77
CA GLU A 283 -0.95 1.03 25.01
C GLU A 283 -1.62 1.65 23.78
N VAL A 284 -2.76 1.11 23.35
CA VAL A 284 -3.51 1.55 22.17
C VAL A 284 -4.96 1.91 22.55
N GLY A 285 -5.52 2.85 21.81
CA GLY A 285 -6.93 3.24 21.87
C GLY A 285 -7.54 3.18 20.48
N VAL A 286 -8.56 2.36 20.28
CA VAL A 286 -9.26 2.24 18.99
C VAL A 286 -10.73 2.62 19.17
N VAL A 287 -11.27 3.46 18.29
CA VAL A 287 -12.67 3.89 18.31
C VAL A 287 -13.24 3.80 16.90
N ALA A 288 -14.32 3.02 16.75
CA ALA A 288 -15.12 2.86 15.52
C ALA A 288 -14.41 2.24 14.31
N TRP A 289 -13.15 1.85 14.42
CA TRP A 289 -12.37 1.38 13.27
C TRP A 289 -12.89 0.07 12.69
N TRP A 290 -12.77 -0.12 11.38
CA TRP A 290 -13.18 -1.32 10.67
C TRP A 290 -12.11 -2.42 10.62
N ALA A 291 -12.45 -3.71 10.71
CA ALA A 291 -13.59 -4.34 11.37
C ALA A 291 -13.12 -4.81 12.74
N THR A 292 -13.52 -4.11 13.79
CA THR A 292 -13.01 -4.31 15.15
C THR A 292 -13.92 -5.15 16.02
N TRP A 293 -15.15 -5.44 15.60
CA TRP A 293 -16.04 -6.35 16.32
C TRP A 293 -15.84 -7.82 15.94
N PRO A 294 -15.83 -8.77 16.91
CA PRO A 294 -15.77 -8.51 18.35
C PRO A 294 -14.43 -7.87 18.75
N ALA A 295 -14.47 -6.99 19.75
CA ALA A 295 -13.31 -6.24 20.25
C ALA A 295 -12.16 -7.19 20.59
N GLU A 296 -11.00 -6.97 19.96
CA GLU A 296 -9.79 -7.72 20.28
C GLU A 296 -9.18 -7.27 21.61
N THR A 297 -8.58 -8.23 22.29
CA THR A 297 -7.80 -8.00 23.50
C THR A 297 -6.52 -7.22 23.16
N VAL A 298 -6.34 -6.07 23.82
CA VAL A 298 -5.17 -5.19 23.64
C VAL A 298 -4.69 -4.63 24.97
N ARG A 299 -3.45 -4.11 25.01
CA ARG A 299 -3.08 -3.15 26.06
C ARG A 299 -3.77 -1.84 25.77
N GLY A 300 -4.77 -1.51 26.58
CA GLY A 300 -5.52 -0.27 26.43
C GLY A 300 -6.99 -0.55 26.16
N SER A 301 -7.56 0.04 25.11
CA SER A 301 -9.00 -0.13 24.85
C SER A 301 -9.39 -0.13 23.37
N ILE A 302 -10.48 -0.86 23.07
CA ILE A 302 -11.16 -0.84 21.78
C ILE A 302 -12.64 -0.54 22.04
N VAL A 303 -13.19 0.44 21.34
CA VAL A 303 -14.63 0.65 21.16
C VAL A 303 -14.92 0.36 19.70
N THR A 304 -15.67 -0.70 19.44
CA THR A 304 -15.76 -1.26 18.08
C THR A 304 -16.62 -0.42 17.14
N ASP A 305 -16.52 -0.74 15.85
CA ASP A 305 -17.45 -0.30 14.82
C ASP A 305 -18.90 -0.62 15.18
N ARG A 306 -19.21 -1.62 16.04
CA ARG A 306 -20.59 -2.03 16.37
C ARG A 306 -21.27 -1.32 17.54
N VAL A 307 -20.65 -0.29 18.13
CA VAL A 307 -21.30 0.52 19.17
C VAL A 307 -22.37 1.45 18.59
N ALA A 308 -22.02 2.19 17.54
CA ALA A 308 -22.89 3.19 16.93
C ALA A 308 -22.82 3.17 15.40
N PHE A 309 -22.32 2.07 14.79
CA PHE A 309 -21.91 2.01 13.38
C PHE A 309 -22.79 2.82 12.42
N GLN A 310 -24.11 2.63 12.50
CA GLN A 310 -25.14 3.59 12.10
C GLN A 310 -26.48 3.21 12.74
N LEU A 311 -26.49 2.77 14.01
CA LEU A 311 -27.68 2.30 14.74
C LEU A 311 -28.66 1.50 13.84
N PHE A 312 -28.35 0.21 13.66
CA PHE A 312 -29.21 -0.81 13.06
C PHE A 312 -30.70 -0.53 13.38
N GLN A 313 -31.54 -0.43 12.34
CA GLN A 313 -32.99 -0.08 12.27
C GLN A 313 -33.66 0.79 13.36
N GLU A 314 -34.72 1.53 12.98
CA GLU A 314 -35.70 2.08 13.95
C GLU A 314 -36.33 1.02 14.87
N SER A 315 -36.27 -0.26 14.49
CA SER A 315 -36.78 -1.40 15.26
C SER A 315 -35.88 -1.81 16.44
N LEU A 316 -34.62 -1.36 16.49
CA LEU A 316 -33.67 -1.61 17.59
C LEU A 316 -33.53 -0.40 18.53
N LYS A 317 -34.54 0.47 18.58
CA LYS A 317 -34.65 1.61 19.52
C LYS A 317 -34.32 1.23 20.97
N ASP A 318 -34.59 -0.02 21.35
CA ASP A 318 -34.41 -0.54 22.70
C ASP A 318 -32.97 -1.01 23.02
N ASP A 319 -32.09 -1.12 22.01
CA ASP A 319 -30.78 -1.77 22.14
C ASP A 319 -29.61 -0.81 22.33
N TRP A 320 -29.74 0.43 21.84
CA TRP A 320 -28.61 1.36 21.73
C TRP A 320 -27.97 1.71 23.07
N GLN A 321 -28.80 1.79 24.11
CA GLN A 321 -28.35 2.03 25.48
C GLN A 321 -28.68 0.85 26.40
N SER A 322 -28.94 -0.34 25.84
CA SER A 322 -29.30 -1.50 26.64
C SER A 322 -28.19 -1.83 27.65
N ALA A 323 -28.58 -2.19 28.88
CA ALA A 323 -27.68 -2.73 29.88
C ALA A 323 -27.55 -4.26 29.79
N ASP A 324 -28.26 -4.90 28.87
CA ASP A 324 -28.20 -6.34 28.64
C ASP A 324 -26.78 -6.76 28.19
N PRO A 325 -26.08 -7.63 28.95
CA PRO A 325 -24.75 -8.11 28.59
C PRO A 325 -24.70 -8.81 27.24
N GLU A 326 -25.75 -9.55 26.84
CA GLU A 326 -25.76 -10.26 25.55
C GLU A 326 -25.78 -9.28 24.37
N LYS A 327 -26.57 -8.21 24.48
CA LYS A 327 -26.65 -7.13 23.46
C LYS A 327 -25.37 -6.28 23.36
N ASN A 328 -24.49 -6.37 24.36
CA ASN A 328 -23.24 -5.61 24.42
C ASN A 328 -21.98 -6.45 24.18
N ARG A 329 -22.15 -7.76 23.99
CA ARG A 329 -21.06 -8.70 23.85
C ARG A 329 -20.12 -8.31 22.71
N GLY A 330 -18.83 -8.21 23.03
CA GLY A 330 -17.78 -7.88 22.06
C GLY A 330 -17.77 -6.45 21.54
N LYS A 331 -18.64 -5.54 22.04
CA LYS A 331 -18.68 -4.14 21.57
C LYS A 331 -17.51 -3.30 22.07
N THR A 332 -16.95 -3.64 23.23
CA THR A 332 -15.80 -2.95 23.81
C THR A 332 -14.78 -3.93 24.39
N TYR A 333 -13.52 -3.51 24.40
CA TYR A 333 -12.47 -4.08 25.22
C TYR A 333 -11.85 -2.97 26.10
N PRO A 334 -11.70 -3.20 27.42
CA PRO A 334 -12.31 -4.30 28.17
C PRO A 334 -13.85 -4.23 28.12
N ALA A 335 -14.55 -5.32 28.45
CA ALA A 335 -16.01 -5.40 28.30
C ALA A 335 -16.75 -4.34 29.16
N GLU A 336 -16.20 -4.00 30.32
CA GLU A 336 -16.84 -3.07 31.25
C GLU A 336 -16.68 -1.60 30.85
N LEU A 337 -15.82 -1.34 29.86
CA LEU A 337 -15.76 -0.04 29.21
C LEU A 337 -17.13 0.35 28.64
N MET A 338 -17.99 -0.63 28.32
CA MET A 338 -19.34 -0.36 27.87
C MET A 338 -20.17 0.46 28.87
N ASP A 339 -19.92 0.35 30.18
CA ASP A 339 -20.64 1.15 31.18
C ASP A 339 -20.29 2.63 31.12
N GLU A 340 -19.06 2.96 30.72
CA GLU A 340 -18.62 4.33 30.47
C GLU A 340 -19.06 4.84 29.09
N VAL A 341 -19.14 3.95 28.09
CA VAL A 341 -19.53 4.29 26.72
C VAL A 341 -21.03 4.50 26.58
N ARG A 342 -21.85 3.67 27.22
CA ARG A 342 -23.32 3.72 27.17
C ARG A 342 -23.93 5.12 27.37
N PRO A 343 -23.55 5.93 28.38
CA PRO A 343 -24.12 7.26 28.56
C PRO A 343 -23.70 8.28 27.48
N LEU A 344 -22.67 7.99 26.68
CA LEU A 344 -22.22 8.83 25.58
C LEU A 344 -22.95 8.54 24.26
N ILE A 345 -23.71 7.44 24.19
CA ILE A 345 -24.45 7.06 22.99
C ILE A 345 -25.62 8.00 22.78
N ARG A 346 -25.60 8.73 21.66
CA ARG A 346 -26.68 9.62 21.24
C ARG A 346 -27.64 8.89 20.30
N ALA A 347 -28.93 8.91 20.61
CA ALA A 347 -29.98 8.39 19.75
C ALA A 347 -30.33 9.39 18.62
N PRO A 348 -30.71 8.96 17.39
CA PRO A 348 -31.08 9.85 16.28
C PRO A 348 -32.29 10.71 16.60
N ALA A 349 -33.25 10.19 17.39
CA ALA A 349 -34.40 10.94 17.87
C ALA A 349 -34.03 12.12 18.80
N LYS A 350 -32.78 12.19 19.28
CA LYS A 350 -32.26 13.32 20.06
C LYS A 350 -31.54 14.36 19.20
N VAL A 351 -31.38 14.14 17.90
CA VAL A 351 -30.82 15.12 16.97
C VAL A 351 -31.94 16.08 16.56
N THR A 352 -31.78 17.34 16.91
CA THR A 352 -32.79 18.38 16.75
C THR A 352 -32.82 18.96 15.34
N ASP A 353 -33.94 19.56 14.96
CA ASP A 353 -34.07 20.31 13.71
C ASP A 353 -33.05 21.45 13.59
N GLN A 354 -32.69 22.08 14.71
CA GLN A 354 -31.67 23.12 14.75
C GLN A 354 -30.28 22.59 14.39
N GLU A 355 -29.93 21.39 14.85
CA GLU A 355 -28.65 20.77 14.52
C GLU A 355 -28.58 20.38 13.04
N VAL A 356 -29.71 19.93 12.47
CA VAL A 356 -29.78 19.63 11.04
C VAL A 356 -29.82 20.90 10.19
N ALA A 357 -30.49 21.95 10.66
CA ALA A 357 -30.55 23.25 10.01
C ALA A 357 -29.16 23.83 9.75
N TRP A 358 -28.20 23.60 10.64
CA TRP A 358 -26.83 24.09 10.49
C TRP A 358 -26.15 23.61 9.20
N PHE A 359 -26.50 22.41 8.74
CA PHE A 359 -26.00 21.85 7.47
C PHE A 359 -26.73 22.38 6.24
N CYS A 360 -27.98 22.80 6.39
CA CYS A 360 -28.79 23.28 5.29
C CYS A 360 -28.30 24.68 4.84
N PRO A 361 -28.40 25.03 3.55
CA PRO A 361 -28.14 26.38 3.07
C PRO A 361 -28.91 27.43 3.88
N GLY A 362 -28.19 28.48 4.33
CA GLY A 362 -28.77 29.54 5.16
C GLY A 362 -29.06 29.18 6.62
N GLY A 363 -28.73 27.97 7.08
CA GLY A 363 -28.86 27.59 8.49
C GLY A 363 -30.31 27.37 8.94
N ARG A 364 -31.22 27.02 8.03
CA ARG A 364 -32.67 26.92 8.28
C ARG A 364 -33.18 25.52 8.02
N PHE A 365 -33.99 25.01 8.94
CA PHE A 365 -34.73 23.77 8.73
C PHE A 365 -35.98 24.05 7.90
N PRO A 366 -36.32 23.22 6.91
CA PRO A 366 -37.53 23.38 6.12
C PRO A 366 -38.79 23.17 6.99
N SER A 367 -39.78 24.05 6.83
CA SER A 367 -41.06 23.96 7.57
C SER A 367 -42.02 22.91 6.99
N HIS A 368 -41.82 22.54 5.73
CA HIS A 368 -42.57 21.48 5.05
C HIS A 368 -41.59 20.65 4.23
N LEU A 369 -41.69 19.33 4.38
CA LEU A 369 -40.88 18.35 3.67
C LEU A 369 -41.83 17.44 2.88
N THR A 370 -41.42 17.04 1.69
CA THR A 370 -42.00 15.87 1.04
C THR A 370 -41.57 14.60 1.78
N ALA A 371 -42.29 13.48 1.59
CA ALA A 371 -41.92 12.21 2.23
C ALA A 371 -40.50 11.72 1.86
N GLU A 372 -40.04 11.99 0.63
CA GLU A 372 -38.68 11.66 0.19
C GLU A 372 -37.63 12.51 0.92
N GLN A 373 -37.86 13.82 1.01
CA GLN A 373 -36.96 14.74 1.71
C GLN A 373 -36.92 14.44 3.22
N GLU A 374 -38.06 14.10 3.83
CA GLU A 374 -38.15 13.68 5.23
C GLU A 374 -37.34 12.41 5.50
N ASN A 375 -37.42 11.42 4.60
CA ASN A 375 -36.61 10.20 4.69
C ASN A 375 -35.10 10.52 4.66
N LEU A 376 -34.63 11.32 3.70
CA LEU A 376 -33.23 11.74 3.61
C LEU A 376 -32.75 12.43 4.89
N ILE A 377 -33.57 13.33 5.43
CA ILE A 377 -33.29 14.09 6.64
C ILE A 377 -33.26 13.20 7.91
N ASN A 378 -34.12 12.19 7.99
CA ASN A 378 -34.13 11.22 9.08
C ASN A 378 -32.93 10.27 9.03
N ARG A 379 -32.53 9.83 7.82
CA ARG A 379 -31.28 9.09 7.62
C ARG A 379 -30.08 9.92 8.06
N PHE A 380 -30.05 11.20 7.69
CA PHE A 380 -28.96 12.10 8.07
C PHE A 380 -28.86 12.33 9.59
N ARG A 381 -29.99 12.33 10.33
CA ARG A 381 -29.95 12.35 11.82
C ARG A 381 -29.22 11.16 12.41
N THR A 382 -29.34 9.99 11.77
CA THR A 382 -28.64 8.78 12.22
C THR A 382 -27.13 8.95 12.08
N VAL A 383 -26.68 9.54 10.97
CA VAL A 383 -25.26 9.87 10.73
C VAL A 383 -24.74 10.85 11.78
N ILE A 384 -25.47 11.94 12.03
CA ILE A 384 -25.09 12.94 13.04
C ILE A 384 -24.95 12.29 14.43
N ALA A 385 -25.91 11.45 14.81
CA ALA A 385 -25.92 10.80 16.11
C ALA A 385 -24.76 9.79 16.29
N ALA A 386 -24.44 9.03 15.24
CA ALA A 386 -23.32 8.10 15.23
C ALA A 386 -21.98 8.84 15.36
N GLU A 387 -21.78 9.88 14.56
CA GLU A 387 -20.56 10.70 14.58
C GLU A 387 -20.34 11.36 15.95
N GLU A 388 -21.39 11.90 16.58
CA GLU A 388 -21.31 12.51 17.91
C GLU A 388 -21.04 11.49 19.01
N THR A 389 -21.63 10.30 18.90
CA THR A 389 -21.35 9.21 19.83
C THR A 389 -19.87 8.87 19.81
N TYR A 390 -19.31 8.63 18.62
CA TYR A 390 -17.90 8.27 18.49
C TYR A 390 -16.95 9.42 18.83
N GLN A 391 -17.31 10.67 18.52
CA GLN A 391 -16.58 11.84 18.97
C GLN A 391 -16.53 11.94 20.50
N ALA A 392 -17.68 11.79 21.17
CA ALA A 392 -17.77 11.89 22.62
C ALA A 392 -16.96 10.77 23.30
N VAL A 393 -17.06 9.55 22.78
CA VAL A 393 -16.22 8.42 23.21
C VAL A 393 -14.75 8.74 23.00
N ALA A 394 -14.32 9.10 21.79
CA ALA A 394 -12.91 9.39 21.50
C ALA A 394 -12.33 10.47 22.42
N LEU A 395 -13.05 11.58 22.63
CA LEU A 395 -12.61 12.67 23.51
C LEU A 395 -12.54 12.26 24.98
N GLN A 396 -13.52 11.51 25.49
CA GLN A 396 -13.47 11.01 26.87
C GLN A 396 -12.27 10.09 27.06
N ARG A 397 -12.07 9.15 26.13
CA ARG A 397 -10.99 8.17 26.18
C ARG A 397 -9.61 8.83 26.06
N LEU A 398 -9.43 9.77 25.14
CA LEU A 398 -8.19 10.55 24.99
C LEU A 398 -7.80 11.32 26.27
N LYS A 399 -8.78 11.79 27.04
CA LYS A 399 -8.56 12.51 28.31
C LYS A 399 -8.23 11.58 29.48
N GLN A 400 -8.77 10.37 29.48
CA GLN A 400 -8.67 9.42 30.59
C GLN A 400 -7.54 8.40 30.43
N GLN A 401 -7.14 8.11 29.18
CA GLN A 401 -6.17 7.08 28.84
C GLN A 401 -4.95 7.71 28.15
N ASN A 402 -3.74 7.33 28.57
CA ASN A 402 -2.50 7.81 27.97
C ASN A 402 -1.94 6.80 26.94
N ALA A 403 -2.79 6.37 26.00
CA ALA A 403 -2.37 5.46 24.95
C ALA A 403 -1.34 6.12 24.00
N SER A 404 -0.39 5.31 23.54
CA SER A 404 0.63 5.72 22.57
C SER A 404 0.05 5.84 21.17
N LEU A 405 -0.83 4.92 20.75
CA LEU A 405 -1.54 5.00 19.47
C LEU A 405 -3.03 5.24 19.71
N TRP A 406 -3.60 6.20 19.00
CA TRP A 406 -5.04 6.36 18.85
C TRP A 406 -5.45 6.12 17.40
N MET A 407 -6.43 5.25 17.17
CA MET A 407 -7.05 5.03 15.86
C MET A 407 -8.54 5.34 15.97
N ILE A 408 -8.98 6.39 15.29
CA ILE A 408 -10.35 6.90 15.38
C ILE A 408 -10.91 7.01 13.96
N TYR A 409 -12.07 6.42 13.72
CA TYR A 409 -12.72 6.43 12.40
C TYR A 409 -14.01 7.26 12.42
N TYR A 410 -14.24 8.02 11.35
CA TYR A 410 -15.45 8.78 11.08
C TYR A 410 -15.95 8.51 9.66
N GLU A 411 -17.22 8.14 9.53
CA GLU A 411 -17.91 7.89 8.25
C GLU A 411 -18.78 9.05 7.76
N GLY A 412 -18.93 10.11 8.57
CA GLY A 412 -19.89 11.19 8.36
C GLY A 412 -19.85 11.80 6.94
N PRO A 413 -18.67 12.20 6.43
CA PRO A 413 -18.55 12.79 5.10
C PRO A 413 -18.97 11.87 3.95
N ASP A 414 -18.67 10.56 4.02
CA ASP A 414 -19.08 9.59 3.01
C ASP A 414 -20.60 9.42 2.97
N THR A 415 -21.23 9.17 4.13
CA THR A 415 -22.69 8.98 4.17
C THR A 415 -23.42 10.26 3.76
N ALA A 416 -22.93 11.44 4.19
CA ALA A 416 -23.49 12.72 3.74
C ALA A 416 -23.36 12.90 2.22
N SER A 417 -22.28 12.43 1.62
CA SER A 417 -22.07 12.46 0.16
C SER A 417 -23.04 11.52 -0.56
N HIS A 418 -23.21 10.28 -0.08
CA HIS A 418 -24.19 9.35 -0.64
C HIS A 418 -25.62 9.92 -0.62
N LEU A 419 -26.01 10.58 0.48
CA LEU A 419 -27.35 11.17 0.63
C LEU A 419 -27.55 12.44 -0.21
N PHE A 420 -26.54 13.33 -0.30
CA PHE A 420 -26.76 14.71 -0.76
C PHE A 420 -25.88 15.18 -1.93
N MET A 421 -24.91 14.40 -2.42
CA MET A 421 -23.97 14.85 -3.46
C MET A 421 -24.66 15.23 -4.78
N LYS A 422 -25.78 14.58 -5.12
CA LYS A 422 -26.56 14.93 -6.32
C LYS A 422 -27.16 16.35 -6.30
N TYR A 423 -27.34 16.92 -5.11
CA TYR A 423 -27.87 18.28 -4.91
C TYR A 423 -26.78 19.34 -4.80
N ARG A 424 -25.51 18.94 -4.64
CA ARG A 424 -24.38 19.87 -4.58
C ARG A 424 -24.13 20.51 -5.95
N PRO A 425 -23.95 21.83 -6.07
CA PRO A 425 -23.62 22.47 -7.35
C PRO A 425 -22.32 21.93 -7.97
N PRO A 426 -22.24 21.81 -9.32
CA PRO A 426 -23.28 22.17 -10.32
C PRO A 426 -24.50 21.24 -10.30
N LEU A 427 -25.65 21.67 -10.79
CA LEU A 427 -26.85 20.82 -10.79
C LEU A 427 -26.72 19.69 -11.84
N LEU A 428 -27.06 18.44 -11.46
CA LEU A 428 -27.18 17.34 -12.42
C LEU A 428 -28.52 17.41 -13.16
N GLU A 429 -28.54 16.89 -14.39
CA GLU A 429 -29.78 16.77 -15.16
C GLU A 429 -30.80 15.92 -14.41
N GLY A 430 -32.05 16.37 -14.34
CA GLY A 430 -33.12 15.71 -13.57
C GLY A 430 -33.19 16.06 -12.08
N THR A 431 -32.19 16.74 -11.51
CA THR A 431 -32.27 17.24 -10.13
C THR A 431 -33.14 18.49 -10.05
N LYS A 432 -34.07 18.54 -9.09
CA LYS A 432 -34.95 19.70 -8.88
C LYS A 432 -34.18 20.86 -8.22
N GLN A 433 -34.45 22.08 -8.68
CA GLN A 433 -33.88 23.29 -8.10
C GLN A 433 -34.24 23.45 -6.61
N GLU A 434 -35.47 23.12 -6.23
CA GLU A 434 -35.94 23.18 -4.84
C GLU A 434 -35.13 22.29 -3.89
N ASP A 435 -34.77 21.08 -4.33
CA ASP A 435 -33.92 20.18 -3.54
C ASP A 435 -32.47 20.68 -3.47
N MET A 436 -31.98 21.32 -4.54
CA MET A 436 -30.66 21.97 -4.54
C MET A 436 -30.62 23.13 -3.53
N ASP A 437 -31.65 23.96 -3.51
CA ASP A 437 -31.77 25.09 -2.58
C ASP A 437 -31.84 24.61 -1.13
N LEU A 438 -32.40 23.42 -0.88
CA LEU A 438 -32.52 22.82 0.43
C LEU A 438 -31.29 22.02 0.90
N PHE A 439 -30.65 21.25 0.00
CA PHE A 439 -29.62 20.28 0.38
C PHE A 439 -28.22 20.59 -0.17
N GLY A 440 -28.09 21.52 -1.13
CA GLY A 440 -26.86 21.71 -1.90
C GLY A 440 -25.63 22.15 -1.09
N GLY A 441 -25.82 22.62 0.15
CA GLY A 441 -24.75 22.98 1.08
C GLY A 441 -24.35 21.91 2.10
N ILE A 442 -25.11 20.80 2.21
CA ILE A 442 -24.95 19.82 3.30
C ILE A 442 -23.58 19.13 3.24
N VAL A 443 -23.11 18.73 2.06
CA VAL A 443 -21.82 18.04 1.91
C VAL A 443 -20.66 18.94 2.35
N ASP A 444 -20.64 20.20 1.90
CA ASP A 444 -19.61 21.17 2.31
C ASP A 444 -19.63 21.38 3.83
N ARG A 445 -20.83 21.45 4.43
CA ARG A 445 -21.01 21.58 5.89
C ARG A 445 -20.57 20.34 6.66
N ALA A 446 -20.74 19.14 6.09
CA ALA A 446 -20.24 17.89 6.67
C ALA A 446 -18.70 17.91 6.74
N TYR A 447 -18.03 18.41 5.71
CA TYR A 447 -16.58 18.59 5.71
C TYR A 447 -16.12 19.63 6.76
N GLU A 448 -16.82 20.77 6.87
CA GLU A 448 -16.55 21.77 7.92
C GLU A 448 -16.74 21.20 9.33
N ARG A 449 -17.77 20.37 9.52
CA ARG A 449 -18.02 19.69 10.79
C ARG A 449 -16.88 18.73 11.13
N GLN A 450 -16.44 17.91 10.17
CA GLN A 450 -15.31 17.01 10.36
C GLN A 450 -14.01 17.77 10.70
N ASP A 451 -13.78 18.94 10.09
CA ASP A 451 -12.65 19.82 10.45
C ASP A 451 -12.73 20.31 11.91
N ARG A 452 -13.94 20.65 12.39
CA ARG A 452 -14.15 21.01 13.79
C ARG A 452 -13.86 19.83 14.72
N LEU A 453 -14.39 18.63 14.41
CA LEU A 453 -14.14 17.42 15.22
C LEU A 453 -12.66 17.09 15.29
N LEU A 454 -11.96 17.22 14.16
CA LEU A 454 -10.50 17.12 14.09
C LEU A 454 -9.83 18.11 15.05
N GLY A 455 -10.23 19.38 15.06
CA GLY A 455 -9.71 20.39 15.99
C GLY A 455 -9.84 19.98 17.47
N GLU A 456 -10.98 19.41 17.86
CA GLU A 456 -11.23 18.93 19.22
C GLU A 456 -10.33 17.73 19.57
N ILE A 457 -10.13 16.78 18.64
CA ILE A 457 -9.21 15.65 18.83
C ILE A 457 -7.76 16.13 18.93
N LEU A 458 -7.33 17.05 18.07
CA LEU A 458 -5.98 17.64 18.12
C LEU A 458 -5.70 18.30 19.47
N GLN A 459 -6.68 19.04 19.99
CA GLN A 459 -6.57 19.69 21.30
C GLN A 459 -6.43 18.65 22.42
N ALA A 460 -7.19 17.56 22.37
CA ALA A 460 -7.11 16.48 23.36
C ALA A 460 -5.81 15.65 23.25
N ALA A 461 -5.28 15.49 22.04
CA ALA A 461 -4.05 14.75 21.79
C ALA A 461 -2.81 15.50 22.34
N GLY A 462 -2.79 16.82 22.19
CA GLY A 462 -1.69 17.71 22.56
C GLY A 462 -0.73 18.02 21.39
N GLU A 463 0.02 19.11 21.51
CA GLU A 463 0.85 19.65 20.41
C GLU A 463 2.04 18.77 20.01
N GLY A 464 2.50 17.89 20.91
CA GLY A 464 3.60 16.96 20.66
C GLY A 464 3.19 15.63 20.00
N ALA A 465 1.92 15.46 19.63
CA ALA A 465 1.46 14.25 18.96
C ALA A 465 1.76 14.31 17.45
N ASP A 466 2.22 13.19 16.91
CA ASP A 466 2.20 12.96 15.47
C ASP A 466 0.77 12.60 15.05
N VAL A 467 0.26 13.24 14.02
CA VAL A 467 -1.14 13.08 13.57
C VAL A 467 -1.18 12.75 12.10
N LEU A 468 -1.91 11.70 11.74
CA LEU A 468 -2.23 11.35 10.37
C LEU A 468 -3.76 11.44 10.21
N VAL A 469 -4.21 12.30 9.29
CA VAL A 469 -5.59 12.31 8.80
C VAL A 469 -5.59 11.60 7.47
N VAL A 470 -6.24 10.45 7.42
CA VAL A 470 -6.28 9.57 6.25
C VAL A 470 -7.71 9.42 5.77
N SER A 471 -7.88 9.42 4.45
CA SER A 471 -9.11 9.03 3.81
C SER A 471 -8.82 8.00 2.75
N ASP A 472 -9.55 6.91 2.83
CA ASP A 472 -9.40 5.71 2.00
C ASP A 472 -9.74 5.97 0.53
N HIS A 473 -10.73 6.81 0.26
CA HIS A 473 -11.11 7.25 -1.09
C HIS A 473 -11.67 8.69 -1.06
N GLY A 474 -12.08 9.20 -2.22
CA GLY A 474 -12.77 10.49 -2.34
C GLY A 474 -14.16 10.32 -2.93
N PHE A 475 -14.85 11.43 -3.21
CA PHE A 475 -16.17 11.44 -3.84
C PHE A 475 -16.21 12.38 -5.04
N LYS A 476 -16.80 11.92 -6.14
CA LYS A 476 -17.00 12.73 -7.34
C LYS A 476 -18.01 13.84 -7.03
N SER A 477 -17.59 15.09 -7.17
CA SER A 477 -18.32 16.25 -6.62
C SER A 477 -18.54 17.41 -7.59
N GLY A 478 -17.99 17.32 -8.81
CA GLY A 478 -18.09 18.35 -9.84
C GLY A 478 -18.75 17.82 -11.11
N ASN A 479 -18.24 18.27 -12.26
CA ASN A 479 -18.69 17.82 -13.58
C ASN A 479 -18.35 16.36 -13.86
N ASN A 480 -17.53 15.73 -13.03
CA ASN A 480 -17.11 14.34 -13.18
C ASN A 480 -18.06 13.34 -12.50
N ARG A 481 -19.22 13.79 -12.01
CA ARG A 481 -20.26 12.93 -11.41
C ARG A 481 -20.99 12.15 -12.49
N PRO A 482 -21.39 10.88 -12.24
CA PRO A 482 -22.08 10.11 -13.26
C PRO A 482 -23.51 10.64 -13.47
N PRO A 483 -23.88 11.08 -14.69
CA PRO A 483 -25.05 11.91 -14.94
C PRO A 483 -26.39 11.18 -14.79
N ASN A 484 -26.44 9.89 -15.12
CA ASN A 484 -27.67 9.08 -15.13
C ASN A 484 -27.68 8.03 -14.00
N SER A 485 -27.09 8.36 -12.85
CA SER A 485 -26.99 7.45 -11.71
C SER A 485 -27.38 8.17 -10.42
N ASP A 486 -27.68 7.40 -9.37
CA ASP A 486 -27.98 7.93 -8.05
C ASP A 486 -26.81 7.64 -7.12
N SER A 487 -26.41 8.64 -6.33
CA SER A 487 -25.37 8.49 -5.31
C SER A 487 -25.84 7.65 -4.12
N THR A 488 -27.16 7.46 -3.98
CA THR A 488 -27.72 6.63 -2.92
C THR A 488 -27.37 5.15 -3.12
N ILE A 489 -27.06 4.51 -2.01
CA ILE A 489 -26.49 3.17 -1.97
C ILE A 489 -27.52 2.11 -2.46
N GLU A 490 -28.81 2.40 -2.33
CA GLU A 490 -29.95 1.51 -2.61
C GLU A 490 -30.20 1.24 -4.10
N LYS A 491 -29.63 2.04 -5.01
CA LYS A 491 -29.84 1.94 -6.46
C LYS A 491 -28.66 1.31 -7.21
N GLY A 492 -27.73 0.66 -6.51
CA GLY A 492 -26.77 -0.29 -7.08
C GLY A 492 -25.53 0.28 -7.79
N ASN A 493 -25.36 1.61 -7.84
CA ASN A 493 -24.22 2.27 -8.52
C ASN A 493 -23.45 3.25 -7.62
N ALA A 494 -23.60 3.17 -6.30
CA ALA A 494 -22.95 4.10 -5.37
C ALA A 494 -21.42 4.13 -5.48
N ALA A 495 -20.78 2.98 -5.75
CA ALA A 495 -19.33 2.92 -5.97
C ALA A 495 -18.87 3.72 -7.21
N ASP A 496 -19.73 3.94 -8.21
CA ASP A 496 -19.39 4.78 -9.37
C ASP A 496 -19.23 6.25 -8.98
N TRP A 497 -19.74 6.66 -7.82
CA TRP A 497 -19.57 8.02 -7.31
C TRP A 497 -18.28 8.21 -6.53
N HIS A 498 -17.58 7.13 -6.19
CA HIS A 498 -16.30 7.22 -5.50
C HIS A 498 -15.17 7.65 -6.43
N SER A 499 -14.25 8.41 -5.87
CA SER A 499 -12.98 8.77 -6.48
C SER A 499 -11.91 7.79 -6.00
N PRO A 500 -11.09 7.19 -6.87
CA PRO A 500 -10.08 6.19 -6.45
C PRO A 500 -8.89 6.78 -5.68
N LEU A 501 -9.03 8.01 -5.18
CA LEU A 501 -8.01 8.77 -4.48
C LEU A 501 -8.66 9.43 -3.29
N GLY A 502 -8.16 9.10 -2.11
CA GLY A 502 -8.44 9.82 -0.88
C GLY A 502 -7.33 10.80 -0.52
N VAL A 503 -7.25 11.12 0.75
CA VAL A 503 -6.49 12.24 1.32
C VAL A 503 -5.52 11.70 2.36
N LEU A 504 -4.29 12.22 2.35
CA LEU A 504 -3.35 12.07 3.45
C LEU A 504 -2.88 13.46 3.89
N VAL A 505 -3.02 13.74 5.19
CA VAL A 505 -2.32 14.84 5.87
C VAL A 505 -1.60 14.25 7.08
N ALA A 506 -0.28 14.33 7.10
CA ALA A 506 0.55 13.84 8.18
C ALA A 506 1.36 15.00 8.79
N ALA A 507 1.25 15.23 10.08
CA ALA A 507 1.78 16.42 10.73
C ALA A 507 2.20 16.13 12.16
N GLY A 508 3.32 16.70 12.60
CA GLY A 508 3.88 16.48 13.93
C GLY A 508 5.38 16.72 13.94
N PRO A 509 6.06 16.54 15.08
CA PRO A 509 7.50 16.76 15.22
C PRO A 509 8.35 15.96 14.22
N ASP A 510 7.88 14.79 13.79
CA ASP A 510 8.65 13.86 12.96
C ASP A 510 8.31 13.93 11.46
N PHE A 511 7.34 14.77 11.07
CA PHE A 511 6.94 14.99 9.68
C PHE A 511 7.55 16.27 9.10
N LEU A 512 7.74 16.30 7.78
CA LEU A 512 8.18 17.51 7.06
C LEU A 512 7.07 18.58 7.06
N PRO A 513 7.37 19.83 7.42
CA PRO A 513 6.39 20.92 7.40
C PRO A 513 6.20 21.48 6.00
N ALA A 514 4.98 21.92 5.71
CA ALA A 514 4.57 22.55 4.45
C ALA A 514 5.00 21.76 3.20
N ALA A 515 5.05 20.44 3.30
CA ALA A 515 5.48 19.57 2.22
C ALA A 515 4.27 19.05 1.44
N THR A 516 4.45 18.87 0.13
CA THR A 516 3.55 18.06 -0.69
C THR A 516 4.37 16.94 -1.27
N THR A 517 4.06 15.71 -0.86
CA THR A 517 4.69 14.52 -1.43
C THR A 517 3.86 14.01 -2.59
N SER A 518 4.47 13.11 -3.36
CA SER A 518 3.76 12.30 -4.33
C SER A 518 2.68 11.43 -3.69
N ALA A 519 1.80 10.84 -4.52
CA ALA A 519 0.75 9.96 -4.00
C ALA A 519 1.32 8.78 -3.20
N ALA A 520 0.80 8.61 -1.99
CA ALA A 520 0.97 7.45 -1.13
C ALA A 520 -0.12 6.41 -1.43
N SER A 521 0.04 5.18 -0.96
CA SER A 521 -0.99 4.14 -0.97
C SER A 521 -1.64 4.00 0.41
N VAL A 522 -2.91 3.61 0.47
CA VAL A 522 -3.57 3.20 1.73
C VAL A 522 -2.78 2.10 2.47
N LEU A 523 -2.01 1.29 1.75
CA LEU A 523 -1.13 0.26 2.31
C LEU A 523 0.06 0.83 3.09
N ASP A 524 0.48 2.07 2.81
CA ASP A 524 1.69 2.67 3.35
C ASP A 524 1.52 3.21 4.77
N ILE A 525 0.28 3.29 5.27
CA ILE A 525 -0.05 3.88 6.57
C ILE A 525 0.50 3.04 7.74
N ALA A 526 0.19 1.74 7.78
CA ALA A 526 0.69 0.84 8.82
C ALA A 526 2.23 0.80 8.92
N PRO A 527 3.00 0.58 7.84
CA PRO A 527 4.46 0.59 7.91
C PRO A 527 5.02 1.97 8.27
N THR A 528 4.37 3.07 7.87
CA THR A 528 4.77 4.42 8.33
C THR A 528 4.62 4.57 9.84
N ILE A 529 3.52 4.08 10.43
CA ILE A 529 3.33 4.15 11.89
C ILE A 529 4.34 3.25 12.63
N LEU A 530 4.64 2.06 12.12
CA LEU A 530 5.70 1.22 12.68
C LEU A 530 7.06 1.95 12.69
N ALA A 531 7.40 2.65 11.60
CA ALA A 531 8.61 3.45 11.50
C ALA A 531 8.63 4.61 12.53
N LEU A 532 7.50 5.28 12.76
CA LEU A 532 7.38 6.33 13.79
C LEU A 532 7.70 5.82 15.19
N TYR A 533 7.41 4.54 15.48
CA TYR A 533 7.75 3.88 16.73
C TYR A 533 9.16 3.28 16.76
N GLY A 534 9.96 3.44 15.70
CA GLY A 534 11.29 2.85 15.58
C GLY A 534 11.28 1.33 15.48
N LEU A 535 10.14 0.74 15.11
CA LEU A 535 9.97 -0.70 14.94
C LEU A 535 10.35 -1.11 13.51
N PRO A 536 10.89 -2.33 13.31
CA PRO A 536 11.22 -2.80 11.97
C PRO A 536 9.96 -2.99 11.12
N ILE A 537 10.08 -2.80 9.82
CA ILE A 537 9.02 -3.04 8.85
C ILE A 537 9.12 -4.47 8.35
N ALA A 538 7.99 -5.16 8.28
CA ALA A 538 7.97 -6.52 7.77
C ALA A 538 8.03 -6.53 6.24
N ARG A 539 8.89 -7.38 5.68
CA ARG A 539 9.04 -7.54 4.22
C ARG A 539 7.81 -8.15 3.57
N ASP A 540 7.02 -8.86 4.36
CA ASP A 540 5.72 -9.35 3.99
C ASP A 540 4.61 -8.31 4.22
N MET A 541 4.91 -7.01 4.36
CA MET A 541 3.91 -5.95 4.13
C MET A 541 3.93 -5.51 2.67
N ASP A 542 2.76 -5.28 2.09
CA ASP A 542 2.66 -4.79 0.70
C ASP A 542 2.94 -3.29 0.62
N GLY A 543 2.61 -2.55 1.67
CA GLY A 543 2.93 -1.13 1.81
C GLY A 543 4.38 -0.86 2.20
N GLN A 544 4.80 0.38 2.03
CA GLN A 544 6.14 0.86 2.36
C GLN A 544 6.05 2.07 3.32
N PRO A 545 7.02 2.27 4.22
CA PRO A 545 7.02 3.47 5.06
C PRO A 545 7.22 4.72 4.20
N LEU A 546 6.42 5.76 4.43
CA LEU A 546 6.47 7.05 3.73
C LEU A 546 7.66 7.89 4.22
N THR A 547 8.87 7.42 3.97
CA THR A 547 10.12 8.06 4.42
C THR A 547 10.26 9.48 3.89
N GLU A 548 9.73 9.77 2.70
CA GLU A 548 9.73 11.10 2.09
C GLU A 548 8.84 12.11 2.81
N ALA A 549 7.91 11.66 3.66
CA ALA A 549 7.10 12.52 4.51
C ALA A 549 7.78 12.81 5.86
N LEU A 550 8.82 12.04 6.23
CA LEU A 550 9.48 12.11 7.53
C LEU A 550 10.68 13.06 7.50
N GLN A 551 10.98 13.65 8.65
CA GLN A 551 12.15 14.50 8.85
C GLN A 551 13.44 13.71 8.60
N PRO A 552 14.40 14.22 7.80
CA PRO A 552 15.70 13.58 7.63
C PRO A 552 16.41 13.32 8.97
N SER A 553 16.35 14.28 9.90
CA SER A 553 16.94 14.13 11.24
C SER A 553 16.28 13.05 12.09
N PHE A 554 14.99 12.75 11.86
CA PHE A 554 14.32 11.62 12.50
C PHE A 554 14.85 10.30 11.92
N LEU A 555 14.92 10.19 10.59
CA LEU A 555 15.42 9.00 9.90
C LEU A 555 16.90 8.72 10.17
N GLU A 556 17.72 9.75 10.38
CA GLU A 556 19.13 9.60 10.78
C GLU A 556 19.26 8.98 12.19
N ARG A 557 18.39 9.38 13.13
CA ARG A 557 18.36 8.83 14.49
C ARG A 557 17.68 7.46 14.58
N HIS A 558 16.70 7.24 13.72
CA HIS A 558 15.84 6.07 13.70
C HIS A 558 15.72 5.53 12.26
N PRO A 559 16.81 4.95 11.72
CA PRO A 559 16.80 4.42 10.37
C PRO A 559 15.80 3.27 10.26
N VAL A 560 15.13 3.18 9.11
CA VAL A 560 14.16 2.12 8.84
C VAL A 560 14.85 0.76 8.89
N ALA A 561 14.44 -0.06 9.84
CA ALA A 561 14.85 -1.45 9.97
C ALA A 561 13.85 -2.39 9.29
N TRP A 562 14.29 -3.60 8.96
CA TRP A 562 13.48 -4.61 8.27
C TRP A 562 13.55 -5.96 8.98
N ILE A 563 12.43 -6.68 8.99
CA ILE A 563 12.33 -8.10 9.38
C ILE A 563 11.58 -8.85 8.29
N ASP A 564 11.73 -10.18 8.21
CA ASP A 564 11.04 -10.95 7.18
C ASP A 564 9.52 -10.93 7.36
N SER A 565 9.06 -11.20 8.59
CA SER A 565 7.65 -11.16 8.97
C SER A 565 7.53 -10.95 10.48
N TYR A 566 6.47 -10.26 10.92
CA TYR A 566 6.05 -10.28 12.32
C TYR A 566 5.40 -11.61 12.71
N GLY A 567 5.16 -12.53 11.77
CA GLY A 567 4.36 -13.72 11.99
C GLY A 567 2.89 -13.35 12.22
N GLY A 568 2.21 -14.10 13.08
CA GLY A 568 0.83 -13.77 13.43
C GLY A 568 -0.24 -14.17 12.40
N VAL A 569 0.12 -14.88 11.33
CA VAL A 569 -0.86 -15.37 10.34
C VAL A 569 -1.79 -16.40 10.97
N ARG A 570 -3.11 -16.24 10.77
CA ARG A 570 -4.12 -17.22 11.16
C ARG A 570 -3.99 -18.47 10.31
N GLY A 571 -3.77 -19.62 10.94
CA GLY A 571 -4.06 -20.92 10.32
C GLY A 571 -5.56 -21.01 9.98
N SER A 572 -5.93 -21.80 8.97
CA SER A 572 -7.35 -22.08 8.71
C SER A 572 -8.00 -22.60 9.99
N PRO A 573 -9.09 -21.97 10.48
CA PRO A 573 -9.67 -22.34 11.77
C PRO A 573 -10.10 -23.81 11.75
N ALA A 574 -9.73 -24.55 12.80
CA ALA A 574 -10.47 -25.75 13.17
C ALA A 574 -11.86 -25.30 13.63
N THR A 575 -12.89 -25.97 13.11
CA THR A 575 -14.32 -25.71 13.39
C THR A 575 -14.55 -25.43 14.88
N SER A 576 -14.96 -24.20 15.19
CA SER A 576 -15.30 -23.80 16.55
C SER A 576 -16.54 -22.92 16.46
N PRO A 577 -17.67 -23.35 17.04
CA PRO A 577 -18.99 -22.82 16.71
C PRO A 577 -19.10 -21.34 17.06
N THR A 578 -19.07 -20.49 16.04
CA THR A 578 -19.64 -19.17 16.07
C THR A 578 -21.16 -19.30 16.00
N VAL A 579 -21.82 -18.89 17.08
CA VAL A 579 -23.28 -18.83 17.16
C VAL A 579 -23.75 -17.69 16.25
N ALA A 580 -24.33 -18.02 15.09
CA ALA A 580 -25.09 -17.06 14.31
C ALA A 580 -26.22 -16.52 15.19
N SER A 581 -26.28 -15.19 15.37
CA SER A 581 -27.30 -14.53 16.18
C SER A 581 -28.38 -13.94 15.28
N THR A 582 -29.59 -13.72 15.83
CA THR A 582 -30.66 -12.98 15.14
C THR A 582 -30.22 -11.57 14.71
N ALA A 583 -29.28 -10.96 15.45
CA ALA A 583 -28.70 -9.66 15.10
C ALA A 583 -27.87 -9.70 13.80
N ASP A 584 -27.25 -10.82 13.45
CA ASP A 584 -26.43 -10.93 12.23
C ASP A 584 -27.30 -10.89 10.96
N GLN A 585 -28.47 -11.54 10.99
CA GLN A 585 -29.44 -11.51 9.88
C GLN A 585 -30.00 -10.10 9.65
N GLU A 586 -30.23 -9.33 10.72
CA GLU A 586 -30.71 -7.95 10.64
C GLU A 586 -29.65 -6.97 10.11
N VAL A 587 -28.37 -7.15 10.47
CA VAL A 587 -27.29 -6.34 9.89
C VAL A 587 -27.14 -6.63 8.39
N VAL A 588 -27.21 -7.90 7.99
CA VAL A 588 -27.17 -8.30 6.59
C VAL A 588 -28.35 -7.69 5.83
N GLU A 589 -29.57 -7.74 6.39
CA GLU A 589 -30.74 -7.12 5.76
C GLU A 589 -30.60 -5.59 5.68
N LYS A 590 -29.97 -4.93 6.65
CA LYS A 590 -29.67 -3.50 6.55
C LYS A 590 -28.60 -3.20 5.50
N LEU A 591 -27.53 -3.99 5.42
CA LEU A 591 -26.55 -3.85 4.34
C LEU A 591 -27.22 -4.05 2.97
N ARG A 592 -28.21 -4.96 2.89
CA ARG A 592 -29.00 -5.20 1.68
C ARG A 592 -29.93 -4.03 1.38
N SER A 593 -30.66 -3.52 2.38
CA SER A 593 -31.57 -2.38 2.23
C SER A 593 -30.83 -1.09 1.92
N LEU A 594 -29.62 -0.94 2.44
CA LEU A 594 -28.71 0.14 2.09
C LEU A 594 -28.08 -0.09 0.72
N GLY A 595 -28.07 -1.31 0.16
CA GLY A 595 -27.48 -1.62 -1.15
C GLY A 595 -25.97 -1.88 -1.11
N TYR A 596 -25.38 -2.07 0.08
CA TYR A 596 -24.01 -2.54 0.26
C TYR A 596 -23.82 -4.01 -0.16
N ILE A 597 -24.91 -4.80 -0.19
CA ILE A 597 -24.89 -6.21 -0.63
C ILE A 597 -26.09 -6.51 -1.55
N GLY A 598 -25.87 -7.28 -2.62
CA GLY A 598 -26.92 -7.78 -3.52
C GLY A 598 -27.48 -9.14 -3.10
N GLU A 599 -28.34 -9.75 -3.94
CA GLU A 599 -28.76 -11.15 -3.77
C GLU A 599 -27.56 -12.11 -3.95
N ASP A 600 -27.24 -12.84 -2.88
CA ASP A 600 -26.41 -14.05 -2.70
C ASP A 600 -25.11 -14.28 -3.48
N ARG A 601 -24.00 -14.53 -2.75
CA ARG A 601 -22.67 -15.13 -3.14
C ARG A 601 -21.90 -14.51 -4.30
N LEU A 602 -22.59 -13.85 -5.22
CA LEU A 602 -22.15 -13.30 -6.48
C LEU A 602 -21.24 -12.10 -6.24
N THR A 603 -21.57 -11.22 -5.29
CA THR A 603 -20.74 -10.04 -4.95
C THR A 603 -19.39 -10.44 -4.38
N ALA A 604 -19.35 -11.42 -3.45
CA ALA A 604 -18.09 -11.84 -2.82
C ALA A 604 -17.14 -12.52 -3.82
N HIS A 605 -17.67 -13.39 -4.70
CA HIS A 605 -16.87 -14.00 -5.77
C HIS A 605 -16.43 -12.96 -6.81
N ASN A 606 -17.29 -12.02 -7.18
CA ASN A 606 -16.94 -10.91 -8.06
C ASN A 606 -15.85 -10.02 -7.44
N ASN A 607 -16.00 -9.64 -6.18
CA ASN A 607 -15.02 -8.81 -5.46
C ASN A 607 -13.67 -9.52 -5.33
N ARG A 608 -13.66 -10.82 -5.05
CA ARG A 608 -12.42 -11.63 -5.13
C ARG A 608 -11.80 -11.60 -6.53
N GLY A 609 -12.60 -11.69 -7.57
CA GLY A 609 -12.11 -11.58 -8.94
C GLY A 609 -11.52 -10.20 -9.25
N ILE A 610 -12.13 -9.12 -8.74
CA ILE A 610 -11.60 -7.76 -8.85
C ILE A 610 -10.26 -7.63 -8.12
N VAL A 611 -10.17 -8.14 -6.89
CA VAL A 611 -8.92 -8.17 -6.10
C VAL A 611 -7.83 -8.95 -6.85
N ALA A 612 -8.15 -10.14 -7.36
CA ALA A 612 -7.22 -10.95 -8.14
C ALA A 612 -6.73 -10.23 -9.41
N LEU A 613 -7.62 -9.54 -10.14
CA LEU A 613 -7.22 -8.72 -11.29
C LEU A 613 -6.28 -7.57 -10.90
N ASP A 614 -6.59 -6.85 -9.81
CA ASP A 614 -5.77 -5.73 -9.32
C ASP A 614 -4.38 -6.21 -8.89
N GLU A 615 -4.27 -7.46 -8.45
CA GLU A 615 -3.02 -8.12 -8.08
C GLU A 615 -2.30 -8.79 -9.25
N GLY A 616 -2.89 -8.81 -10.44
CA GLY A 616 -2.33 -9.44 -11.64
C GLY A 616 -2.56 -10.95 -11.76
N ASP A 617 -3.32 -11.56 -10.85
CA ASP A 617 -3.78 -12.95 -10.95
C ASP A 617 -4.98 -13.07 -11.88
N VAL A 618 -4.71 -13.02 -13.19
CA VAL A 618 -5.73 -13.06 -14.24
C VAL A 618 -6.50 -14.39 -14.23
N ASP A 619 -5.83 -15.52 -13.99
CA ASP A 619 -6.48 -16.83 -13.99
C ASP A 619 -7.38 -17.03 -12.76
N GLY A 620 -6.91 -16.65 -11.56
CA GLY A 620 -7.72 -16.66 -10.34
C GLY A 620 -8.90 -15.70 -10.39
N ALA A 621 -8.73 -14.56 -11.09
CA ALA A 621 -9.82 -13.65 -11.38
C ALA A 621 -10.90 -14.27 -12.25
N ILE A 622 -10.53 -14.88 -13.38
CA ILE A 622 -11.47 -15.59 -14.28
C ILE A 622 -12.23 -16.65 -13.50
N ALA A 623 -11.54 -17.50 -12.74
CA ALA A 623 -12.17 -18.55 -11.96
C ALA A 623 -13.14 -18.00 -10.90
N SER A 624 -12.85 -16.84 -10.32
CA SER A 624 -13.72 -16.18 -9.34
C SER A 624 -14.95 -15.57 -10.00
N PHE A 625 -14.79 -14.91 -11.16
CA PHE A 625 -15.93 -14.35 -11.90
C PHE A 625 -16.82 -15.43 -12.50
N GLU A 626 -16.27 -16.54 -13.01
CA GLU A 626 -17.08 -17.68 -13.50
C GLU A 626 -17.92 -18.30 -12.38
N LYS A 627 -17.36 -18.40 -11.16
CA LYS A 627 -18.13 -18.80 -9.97
C LYS A 627 -19.24 -17.81 -9.63
N ALA A 628 -18.97 -16.50 -9.74
CA ALA A 628 -19.97 -15.46 -9.53
C ALA A 628 -21.09 -15.54 -10.59
N LEU A 629 -20.76 -15.84 -11.85
CA LEU A 629 -21.74 -15.96 -12.93
C LEU A 629 -22.62 -17.22 -12.76
N ALA A 630 -22.03 -18.32 -12.28
CA ALA A 630 -22.74 -19.58 -12.05
C ALA A 630 -23.80 -19.52 -10.94
N THR A 631 -23.72 -18.53 -10.03
CA THR A 631 -24.70 -18.37 -8.94
C THR A 631 -26.00 -17.68 -9.35
N GLY A 632 -26.09 -17.11 -10.57
CA GLY A 632 -27.30 -16.46 -11.12
C GLY A 632 -27.63 -15.08 -10.51
N GLY A 633 -28.52 -14.30 -11.16
CA GLY A 633 -29.03 -13.00 -10.63
C GLY A 633 -28.89 -11.79 -11.58
N ALA A 634 -29.44 -10.64 -11.17
CA ALA A 634 -29.51 -9.38 -11.95
C ALA A 634 -28.14 -8.70 -12.22
N VAL A 635 -27.05 -9.26 -11.67
CA VAL A 635 -25.69 -8.68 -11.72
C VAL A 635 -24.86 -9.24 -12.90
N GLY A 636 -25.49 -10.03 -13.78
CA GLY A 636 -24.85 -10.71 -14.91
C GLY A 636 -24.01 -9.76 -15.79
N ALA A 637 -24.53 -8.58 -16.12
CA ALA A 637 -23.83 -7.60 -16.96
C ALA A 637 -22.49 -7.15 -16.35
N MET A 638 -22.45 -6.87 -15.04
CA MET A 638 -21.23 -6.45 -14.35
C MET A 638 -20.18 -7.58 -14.32
N VAL A 639 -20.60 -8.78 -13.94
CA VAL A 639 -19.68 -9.94 -13.87
C VAL A 639 -19.15 -10.30 -15.26
N ARG A 640 -20.00 -10.27 -16.29
CA ARG A 640 -19.59 -10.48 -17.68
C ARG A 640 -18.64 -9.40 -18.18
N THR A 641 -18.86 -8.15 -17.82
CA THR A 641 -17.92 -7.04 -18.11
C THR A 641 -16.55 -7.30 -17.45
N ASN A 642 -16.54 -7.80 -16.21
CA ASN A 642 -15.32 -8.17 -15.51
C ASN A 642 -14.61 -9.38 -16.15
N LEU A 643 -15.36 -10.41 -16.58
CA LEU A 643 -14.84 -11.54 -17.35
C LEU A 643 -14.24 -11.10 -18.67
N ALA A 644 -14.95 -10.25 -19.43
CA ALA A 644 -14.47 -9.71 -20.69
C ALA A 644 -13.10 -9.01 -20.51
N ARG A 645 -12.97 -8.20 -19.45
CA ARG A 645 -11.69 -7.57 -19.07
C ARG A 645 -10.61 -8.60 -18.72
N ALA A 646 -10.93 -9.62 -17.93
CA ALA A 646 -9.97 -10.64 -17.53
C ALA A 646 -9.46 -11.46 -18.73
N TRP A 647 -10.36 -11.90 -19.60
CA TRP A 647 -10.00 -12.61 -20.83
C TRP A 647 -9.21 -11.74 -21.82
N MET A 648 -9.53 -10.44 -21.90
CA MET A 648 -8.75 -9.49 -22.69
C MET A 648 -7.31 -9.36 -22.18
N LEU A 649 -7.12 -9.30 -20.85
CA LEU A 649 -5.78 -9.28 -20.24
C LEU A 649 -5.02 -10.60 -20.45
N ARG A 650 -5.74 -11.73 -20.48
CA ARG A 650 -5.17 -13.05 -20.80
C ARG A 650 -4.77 -13.19 -22.27
N GLY A 651 -5.29 -12.34 -23.16
CA GLY A 651 -5.04 -12.38 -24.60
C GLY A 651 -6.03 -13.22 -25.42
N ASP A 652 -7.07 -13.79 -24.80
CA ASP A 652 -8.13 -14.52 -25.51
C ASP A 652 -9.23 -13.53 -25.94
N PHE A 653 -9.03 -12.92 -27.10
CA PHE A 653 -9.91 -11.87 -27.61
C PHE A 653 -11.31 -12.37 -28.00
N ASP A 654 -11.44 -13.66 -28.33
CA ASP A 654 -12.72 -14.26 -28.73
C ASP A 654 -13.63 -14.46 -27.52
N LYS A 655 -13.09 -14.99 -26.42
CA LYS A 655 -13.84 -15.05 -25.15
C LYS A 655 -14.11 -13.68 -24.58
N ALA A 656 -13.12 -12.78 -24.62
CA ALA A 656 -13.31 -11.41 -24.17
C ALA A 656 -14.47 -10.73 -24.90
N ARG A 657 -14.55 -10.92 -26.22
CA ARG A 657 -15.63 -10.39 -27.06
C ARG A 657 -16.97 -11.02 -26.72
N THR A 658 -17.00 -12.35 -26.56
CA THR A 658 -18.22 -13.09 -26.21
C THR A 658 -18.85 -12.52 -24.93
N TYR A 659 -18.07 -12.39 -23.86
CA TYR A 659 -18.58 -11.84 -22.60
C TYR A 659 -18.94 -10.35 -22.69
N ALA A 660 -18.23 -9.56 -23.50
CA ALA A 660 -18.59 -8.15 -23.72
C ALA A 660 -19.93 -8.02 -24.48
N ASP A 661 -20.15 -8.83 -25.51
CA ASP A 661 -21.39 -8.84 -26.30
C ASP A 661 -22.57 -9.36 -25.47
N GLU A 662 -22.36 -10.36 -24.61
CA GLU A 662 -23.37 -10.81 -23.63
C GLU A 662 -23.70 -9.72 -22.60
N ALA A 663 -22.69 -9.03 -22.05
CA ALA A 663 -22.93 -7.92 -21.14
C ALA A 663 -23.76 -6.80 -21.78
N LEU A 664 -23.54 -6.53 -23.08
CA LEU A 664 -24.34 -5.58 -23.86
C LEU A 664 -25.72 -6.12 -24.27
N SER A 665 -25.91 -7.43 -24.22
CA SER A 665 -27.24 -8.02 -24.41
C SER A 665 -28.09 -7.87 -23.14
N ASP A 666 -27.46 -7.97 -21.96
CA ASP A 666 -28.11 -7.70 -20.67
C ASP A 666 -28.39 -6.20 -20.48
N ASP A 667 -27.39 -5.36 -20.75
CA ASP A 667 -27.46 -3.91 -20.63
C ASP A 667 -26.83 -3.27 -21.88
N PRO A 668 -27.66 -2.91 -22.89
CA PRO A 668 -27.19 -2.30 -24.12
C PRO A 668 -26.33 -1.05 -23.90
N ASP A 669 -26.55 -0.30 -22.82
CA ASP A 669 -25.90 0.98 -22.56
C ASP A 669 -24.74 0.86 -21.57
N ASN A 670 -24.28 -0.37 -21.29
CA ASN A 670 -23.12 -0.64 -20.45
C ASN A 670 -21.83 -0.04 -21.06
N LYS A 671 -21.46 1.14 -20.56
CA LYS A 671 -20.31 1.92 -21.02
C LYS A 671 -18.98 1.18 -20.88
N ALA A 672 -18.83 0.40 -19.80
CA ALA A 672 -17.62 -0.36 -19.55
C ALA A 672 -17.46 -1.51 -20.56
N ALA A 673 -18.54 -2.23 -20.87
CA ALA A 673 -18.55 -3.25 -21.91
C ALA A 673 -18.31 -2.66 -23.31
N LEU A 674 -18.92 -1.50 -23.64
CA LEU A 674 -18.66 -0.78 -24.88
C LEU A 674 -17.17 -0.41 -25.04
N THR A 675 -16.54 0.11 -23.99
CA THR A 675 -15.11 0.45 -23.99
C THR A 675 -14.21 -0.77 -24.11
N LEU A 676 -14.54 -1.88 -23.44
CA LEU A 676 -13.81 -3.14 -23.58
C LEU A 676 -13.91 -3.70 -25.00
N LEU A 677 -15.12 -3.70 -25.58
CA LEU A 677 -15.35 -4.11 -26.96
C LEU A 677 -14.54 -3.26 -27.95
N ALA A 678 -14.45 -1.95 -27.71
CA ALA A 678 -13.58 -1.08 -28.51
C ALA A 678 -12.10 -1.47 -28.40
N GLY A 679 -11.61 -1.74 -27.19
CA GLY A 679 -10.24 -2.23 -26.99
C GLY A 679 -9.95 -3.55 -27.72
N ILE A 680 -10.90 -4.48 -27.72
CA ILE A 680 -10.81 -5.75 -28.46
C ILE A 680 -10.76 -5.49 -29.97
N ARG A 681 -11.66 -4.67 -30.50
CA ARG A 681 -11.68 -4.28 -31.93
C ARG A 681 -10.39 -3.60 -32.37
N MET A 682 -9.84 -2.71 -31.53
CA MET A 682 -8.53 -2.08 -31.78
C MET A 682 -7.39 -3.10 -31.92
N LYS A 683 -7.40 -4.17 -31.12
CA LYS A 683 -6.42 -5.27 -31.21
C LYS A 683 -6.63 -6.12 -32.47
N GLN A 684 -7.87 -6.29 -32.92
CA GLN A 684 -8.24 -6.98 -34.16
C GLN A 684 -8.05 -6.13 -35.43
N GLY A 685 -7.75 -4.83 -35.28
CA GLY A 685 -7.55 -3.89 -36.40
C GLY A 685 -8.80 -3.14 -36.86
N ASP A 686 -9.97 -3.41 -36.28
CA ASP A 686 -11.22 -2.71 -36.56
C ASP A 686 -11.28 -1.37 -35.79
N LEU A 687 -10.60 -0.35 -36.30
CA LEU A 687 -10.55 0.97 -35.66
C LEU A 687 -11.89 1.71 -35.77
N ASP A 688 -12.63 1.54 -36.87
CA ASP A 688 -13.91 2.23 -37.09
C ASP A 688 -15.00 1.71 -36.17
N GLY A 689 -15.10 0.37 -36.03
CA GLY A 689 -16.00 -0.25 -35.08
C GLY A 689 -15.64 0.08 -33.63
N ALA A 690 -14.34 0.21 -33.32
CA ALA A 690 -13.91 0.62 -31.99
C ALA A 690 -14.35 2.06 -31.66
N GLU A 691 -14.13 3.01 -32.57
CA GLU A 691 -14.54 4.40 -32.39
C GLU A 691 -16.06 4.52 -32.20
N LYS A 692 -16.85 3.77 -32.99
CA LYS A 692 -18.32 3.75 -32.86
C LYS A 692 -18.76 3.32 -31.46
N SER A 693 -18.13 2.27 -30.89
CA SER A 693 -18.42 1.82 -29.52
C SER A 693 -18.04 2.88 -28.48
N LEU A 694 -16.89 3.53 -28.62
CA LEU A 694 -16.43 4.57 -27.69
C LEU A 694 -17.33 5.80 -27.72
N ARG A 695 -17.70 6.27 -28.91
CA ARG A 695 -18.64 7.40 -29.05
C ARG A 695 -20.02 7.07 -28.49
N ARG A 696 -20.46 5.80 -28.59
CA ARG A 696 -21.69 5.36 -27.92
C ARG A 696 -21.56 5.38 -26.40
N ALA A 697 -20.44 4.93 -25.84
CA ALA A 697 -20.19 5.01 -24.39
C ALA A 697 -20.19 6.47 -23.90
N LEU A 698 -19.56 7.38 -24.66
CA LEU A 698 -19.52 8.82 -24.36
C LEU A 698 -20.86 9.53 -24.57
N ALA A 699 -21.73 9.02 -25.43
CA ALA A 699 -23.09 9.53 -25.56
C ALA A 699 -23.94 9.22 -24.31
N GLN A 700 -23.67 8.09 -23.63
CA GLN A 700 -24.33 7.73 -22.37
C GLN A 700 -23.76 8.50 -21.16
N ASP A 701 -22.47 8.80 -21.19
CA ASP A 701 -21.80 9.58 -20.16
C ASP A 701 -20.60 10.33 -20.75
N PRO A 702 -20.76 11.63 -21.05
CA PRO A 702 -19.70 12.47 -21.61
C PRO A 702 -18.48 12.66 -20.68
N THR A 703 -18.52 12.12 -19.46
CA THR A 703 -17.45 12.21 -18.48
C THR A 703 -16.80 10.87 -18.19
N PHE A 704 -17.17 9.82 -18.94
CA PHE A 704 -16.66 8.47 -18.74
C PHE A 704 -15.19 8.35 -19.15
N VAL A 705 -14.31 8.59 -18.17
CA VAL A 705 -12.85 8.62 -18.33
C VAL A 705 -12.30 7.43 -19.15
N PRO A 706 -12.67 6.16 -18.88
CA PRO A 706 -12.13 5.04 -19.65
C PRO A 706 -12.39 5.13 -21.16
N ALA A 707 -13.53 5.68 -21.59
CA ALA A 707 -13.83 5.85 -23.01
C ALA A 707 -13.01 6.98 -23.64
N HIS A 708 -12.84 8.12 -22.96
CA HIS A 708 -11.95 9.20 -23.42
C HIS A 708 -10.49 8.72 -23.54
N SER A 709 -9.97 8.03 -22.52
CA SER A 709 -8.62 7.45 -22.56
C SER A 709 -8.45 6.50 -23.74
N LYS A 710 -9.42 5.59 -23.95
CA LYS A 710 -9.35 4.62 -25.04
C LYS A 710 -9.53 5.27 -26.42
N LEU A 711 -10.33 6.32 -26.53
CA LEU A 711 -10.49 7.09 -27.76
C LEU A 711 -9.20 7.85 -28.09
N GLY A 712 -8.52 8.42 -27.10
CA GLY A 712 -7.19 9.01 -27.26
C GLY A 712 -6.17 8.00 -27.81
N GLU A 713 -6.10 6.80 -27.24
CA GLU A 713 -5.23 5.71 -27.74
C GLU A 713 -5.57 5.30 -29.18
N LEU A 714 -6.86 5.24 -29.52
CA LEU A 714 -7.33 4.91 -30.87
C LEU A 714 -6.89 5.96 -31.89
N LEU A 715 -7.09 7.24 -31.57
CA LEU A 715 -6.72 8.37 -32.41
C LEU A 715 -5.20 8.45 -32.58
N GLU A 716 -4.43 8.19 -31.52
CA GLU A 716 -2.97 8.05 -31.60
C GLU A 716 -2.57 6.94 -32.57
N LYS A 717 -3.21 5.77 -32.50
CA LYS A 717 -2.95 4.64 -33.40
C LYS A 717 -3.26 4.96 -34.87
N ARG A 718 -4.22 5.85 -35.14
CA ARG A 718 -4.50 6.38 -36.49
C ARG A 718 -3.55 7.50 -36.94
N GLY A 719 -2.70 8.01 -36.05
CA GLY A 719 -1.86 9.18 -36.32
C GLY A 719 -2.59 10.52 -36.18
N GLU A 720 -3.82 10.53 -35.65
CA GLU A 720 -4.62 11.73 -35.41
C GLU A 720 -4.22 12.42 -34.08
N GLU A 721 -2.95 12.81 -33.97
CA GLU A 721 -2.34 13.22 -32.71
C GLU A 721 -3.04 14.41 -32.01
N GLN A 722 -3.54 15.39 -32.78
CA GLN A 722 -4.19 16.57 -32.18
C GLN A 722 -5.52 16.20 -31.53
N ALA A 723 -6.26 15.28 -32.12
CA ALA A 723 -7.49 14.75 -31.56
C ALA A 723 -7.17 13.89 -30.33
N ALA A 724 -6.13 13.05 -30.38
CA ALA A 724 -5.67 12.28 -29.23
C ALA A 724 -5.30 13.16 -28.02
N ILE A 725 -4.56 14.26 -28.24
CA ILE A 725 -4.24 15.24 -27.20
C ILE A 725 -5.51 15.85 -26.60
N ALA A 726 -6.53 16.16 -27.42
CA ALA A 726 -7.78 16.73 -26.95
C ALA A 726 -8.53 15.75 -26.03
N GLU A 727 -8.57 14.46 -26.38
CA GLU A 727 -9.19 13.41 -25.57
C GLU A 727 -8.44 13.18 -24.24
N PHE A 728 -7.11 13.08 -24.27
CA PHE A 728 -6.32 12.93 -23.04
C PHE A 728 -6.41 14.18 -22.14
N ARG A 729 -6.48 15.39 -22.71
CA ARG A 729 -6.74 16.61 -21.92
C ARG A 729 -8.11 16.57 -21.25
N LYS A 730 -9.15 16.10 -21.95
CA LYS A 730 -10.47 15.84 -21.36
C LYS A 730 -10.37 14.96 -20.12
N VAL A 731 -9.58 13.88 -20.19
CA VAL A 731 -9.35 13.01 -19.03
C VAL A 731 -8.71 13.78 -17.89
N THR A 732 -7.65 14.56 -18.13
CA THR A 732 -7.00 15.35 -17.08
C THR A 732 -7.87 16.50 -16.54
N GLU A 733 -8.88 16.95 -17.28
CA GLU A 733 -9.87 17.92 -16.80
C GLU A 733 -10.93 17.26 -15.90
N ILE A 734 -11.42 16.07 -16.29
CA ILE A 734 -12.43 15.30 -15.55
C ILE A 734 -11.83 14.64 -14.29
N ALA A 735 -10.62 14.09 -14.45
CA ALA A 735 -9.84 13.39 -13.43
C ALA A 735 -8.40 13.96 -13.41
N PRO A 736 -8.16 15.06 -12.67
CA PRO A 736 -6.84 15.74 -12.60
C PRO A 736 -5.68 14.94 -12.01
N LEU A 737 -5.91 13.68 -11.64
CA LEU A 737 -4.94 12.78 -11.03
C LEU A 737 -4.82 11.48 -11.84
N SER A 738 -4.50 11.64 -13.12
CA SER A 738 -4.47 10.57 -14.12
C SER A 738 -3.04 10.39 -14.67
N PRO A 739 -2.18 9.61 -13.98
CA PRO A 739 -0.76 9.53 -14.32
C PRO A 739 -0.51 8.93 -15.71
N ILE A 740 -1.36 7.98 -16.13
CA ILE A 740 -1.29 7.34 -17.44
C ILE A 740 -1.54 8.38 -18.54
N GLU A 741 -2.59 9.18 -18.42
CA GLU A 741 -2.96 10.17 -19.43
C GLU A 741 -1.99 11.35 -19.48
N PHE A 742 -1.46 11.80 -18.34
CA PHE A 742 -0.34 12.75 -18.34
C PHE A 742 0.90 12.18 -19.03
N ASN A 743 1.21 10.91 -18.82
CA ASN A 743 2.28 10.23 -19.54
C ASN A 743 2.01 10.11 -21.04
N ASN A 744 0.77 9.80 -21.45
CA ASN A 744 0.40 9.73 -22.87
C ASN A 744 0.46 11.11 -23.54
N LEU A 745 0.01 12.17 -22.86
CA LEU A 745 0.22 13.56 -23.29
C LEU A 745 1.71 13.86 -23.44
N GLY A 746 2.53 13.45 -22.48
CA GLY A 746 3.98 13.60 -22.54
C GLY A 746 4.60 12.91 -23.75
N ASN A 747 4.18 11.68 -24.05
CA ASN A 747 4.63 10.91 -25.22
C ASN A 747 4.30 11.64 -26.53
N LEU A 748 3.07 12.14 -26.66
CA LEU A 748 2.63 12.90 -27.83
C LEU A 748 3.39 14.22 -27.99
N TYR A 749 3.61 14.96 -26.91
CA TYR A 749 4.43 16.19 -26.96
C TYR A 749 5.87 15.88 -27.34
N ARG A 750 6.47 14.80 -26.81
CA ARG A 750 7.84 14.40 -27.17
C ARG A 750 7.94 14.05 -28.65
N LYS A 751 6.98 13.30 -29.20
CA LYS A 751 6.92 12.94 -30.62
C LYS A 751 6.87 14.16 -31.55
N ARG A 752 6.25 15.26 -31.09
CA ARG A 752 6.20 16.56 -31.78
C ARG A 752 7.44 17.44 -31.58
N GLY A 753 8.42 17.01 -30.79
CA GLY A 753 9.57 17.82 -30.40
C GLY A 753 9.26 18.91 -29.37
N GLU A 754 8.05 18.93 -28.78
CA GLU A 754 7.64 19.86 -27.72
C GLU A 754 8.19 19.40 -26.36
N MET A 755 9.51 19.31 -26.26
CA MET A 755 10.23 18.64 -25.17
C MET A 755 9.87 19.16 -23.77
N GLU A 756 9.66 20.48 -23.62
CA GLU A 756 9.40 21.05 -22.29
C GLU A 756 8.00 20.71 -21.79
N LYS A 757 7.00 20.70 -22.69
CA LYS A 757 5.64 20.23 -22.36
C LYS A 757 5.63 18.75 -22.06
N ALA A 758 6.44 17.95 -22.77
CA ALA A 758 6.58 16.54 -22.47
C ALA A 758 7.11 16.32 -21.05
N MET A 759 8.20 17.01 -20.70
CA MET A 759 8.80 16.95 -19.37
C MET A 759 7.85 17.44 -18.27
N GLU A 760 7.07 18.50 -18.52
CA GLU A 760 6.03 18.98 -17.60
C GLU A 760 4.94 17.91 -17.39
N ALA A 761 4.43 17.33 -18.47
CA ALA A 761 3.41 16.28 -18.38
C ALA A 761 3.94 15.03 -17.63
N TYR A 762 5.18 14.61 -17.84
CA TYR A 762 5.75 13.50 -17.05
C TYR A 762 5.94 13.85 -15.58
N ARG A 763 6.27 15.11 -15.24
CA ARG A 763 6.32 15.55 -13.83
C ARG A 763 4.94 15.54 -13.20
N GLU A 764 3.91 15.97 -13.93
CA GLU A 764 2.53 15.85 -13.47
C GLU A 764 2.11 14.40 -13.27
N ALA A 765 2.52 13.49 -14.17
CA ALA A 765 2.30 12.05 -13.97
C ALA A 765 2.96 11.55 -12.67
N LEU A 766 4.21 11.95 -12.39
CA LEU A 766 4.91 11.60 -11.14
C LEU A 766 4.32 12.28 -9.89
N ARG A 767 3.72 13.46 -10.05
CA ARG A 767 2.97 14.13 -8.97
C ARG A 767 1.68 13.36 -8.66
N CYS A 768 1.02 12.85 -9.69
CA CYS A 768 -0.18 12.02 -9.56
C CYS A 768 0.12 10.64 -8.96
N ASP A 769 1.22 10.01 -9.36
CA ASP A 769 1.71 8.74 -8.82
C ASP A 769 3.25 8.70 -8.88
N ALA A 770 3.92 8.79 -7.72
CA ALA A 770 5.39 8.72 -7.67
C ALA A 770 5.94 7.38 -8.10
N GLN A 771 5.15 6.32 -8.01
CA GLN A 771 5.60 4.98 -8.34
C GLN A 771 5.37 4.67 -9.83
N TYR A 772 4.86 5.63 -10.60
CA TYR A 772 4.59 5.44 -12.02
C TYR A 772 5.88 5.41 -12.86
N ILE A 773 6.43 4.20 -12.99
CA ILE A 773 7.71 3.91 -13.67
C ILE A 773 7.76 4.46 -15.10
N GLY A 774 6.64 4.45 -15.84
CA GLY A 774 6.58 4.97 -17.20
C GLY A 774 7.03 6.42 -17.31
N ALA A 775 6.60 7.28 -16.37
CA ALA A 775 6.98 8.70 -16.39
C ALA A 775 8.44 8.92 -15.97
N TYR A 776 9.00 8.10 -15.07
CA TYR A 776 10.45 8.15 -14.78
C TYR A 776 11.28 7.81 -16.01
N ASN A 777 10.91 6.72 -16.71
CA ASN A 777 11.60 6.31 -17.92
C ASN A 777 11.55 7.42 -18.98
N ASN A 778 10.36 7.93 -19.28
CA ASN A 778 10.18 8.89 -20.35
C ASN A 778 10.77 10.28 -20.02
N LEU A 779 10.69 10.73 -18.77
CA LEU A 779 11.39 11.95 -18.32
C LEU A 779 12.91 11.79 -18.38
N GLY A 780 13.44 10.62 -18.00
CA GLY A 780 14.85 10.27 -18.12
C GLY A 780 15.33 10.32 -19.58
N LEU A 781 14.56 9.74 -20.51
CA LEU A 781 14.85 9.78 -21.94
C LEU A 781 14.89 11.22 -22.47
N CYS A 782 13.92 12.07 -22.11
CA CYS A 782 13.93 13.49 -22.47
C CYS A 782 15.19 14.21 -21.94
N LEU A 783 15.63 13.90 -20.73
CA LEU A 783 16.85 14.48 -20.16
C LEU A 783 18.12 13.96 -20.88
N GLN A 784 18.14 12.71 -21.31
CA GLN A 784 19.24 12.16 -22.13
C GLN A 784 19.34 12.85 -23.47
N GLU A 785 18.22 13.01 -24.18
CA GLU A 785 18.15 13.71 -25.47
C GLU A 785 18.63 15.17 -25.35
N LYS A 786 18.45 15.79 -24.18
CA LYS A 786 18.95 17.14 -23.87
C LYS A 786 20.38 17.18 -23.31
N GLY A 787 21.07 16.04 -23.21
CA GLY A 787 22.42 15.94 -22.66
C GLY A 787 22.53 16.07 -21.13
N LYS A 788 21.42 16.08 -20.39
CA LYS A 788 21.38 16.19 -18.92
C LYS A 788 21.54 14.83 -18.25
N LEU A 789 22.65 14.14 -18.55
CA LEU A 789 22.87 12.73 -18.20
C LEU A 789 22.86 12.46 -16.68
N VAL A 790 23.41 13.37 -15.87
CA VAL A 790 23.42 13.21 -14.39
C VAL A 790 22.00 13.20 -13.81
N GLN A 791 21.12 14.06 -14.32
CA GLN A 791 19.73 14.13 -13.87
C GLN A 791 18.94 12.90 -14.31
N ALA A 792 19.14 12.45 -15.55
CA ALA A 792 18.54 11.22 -16.06
C ALA A 792 18.96 10.00 -15.24
N ARG A 793 20.25 9.87 -14.90
CA ARG A 793 20.77 8.80 -14.04
C ARG A 793 20.08 8.78 -12.68
N ALA A 794 19.96 9.94 -12.01
CA ALA A 794 19.30 10.03 -10.72
C ALA A 794 17.82 9.61 -10.78
N LEU A 795 17.11 9.91 -11.88
CA LEU A 795 15.74 9.44 -12.07
C LEU A 795 15.65 7.92 -12.26
N TYR A 796 16.54 7.34 -13.06
CA TYR A 796 16.57 5.88 -13.24
C TYR A 796 16.94 5.15 -11.95
N GLU A 797 17.93 5.64 -11.20
CA GLU A 797 18.30 5.08 -9.90
C GLU A 797 17.14 5.19 -8.89
N LYS A 798 16.43 6.32 -8.87
CA LYS A 798 15.23 6.47 -8.03
C LYS A 798 14.12 5.48 -8.43
N ALA A 799 13.88 5.31 -9.72
CA ALA A 799 12.86 4.38 -10.21
C ALA A 799 13.25 2.90 -9.96
N LEU A 800 14.55 2.57 -10.06
CA LEU A 800 15.08 1.25 -9.72
C LEU A 800 15.07 0.99 -8.21
N ALA A 801 15.13 2.00 -7.35
CA ALA A 801 14.89 1.82 -5.92
C ALA A 801 13.43 1.36 -5.64
N ILE A 802 12.47 1.79 -6.48
CA ILE A 802 11.06 1.38 -6.39
C ILE A 802 10.85 -0.01 -7.00
N ARG A 803 11.44 -0.28 -8.17
CA ARG A 803 11.37 -1.58 -8.87
C ARG A 803 12.77 -2.03 -9.31
N PRO A 804 13.53 -2.72 -8.42
CA PRO A 804 14.93 -3.10 -8.68
C PRO A 804 15.13 -3.98 -9.91
N GLU A 805 14.18 -4.86 -10.23
CA GLU A 805 14.27 -5.81 -11.34
C GLU A 805 13.49 -5.34 -12.58
N ASN A 806 13.20 -4.04 -12.72
CA ASN A 806 12.48 -3.56 -13.89
C ASN A 806 13.37 -3.58 -15.14
N PRO A 807 13.08 -4.42 -16.16
CA PRO A 807 13.95 -4.59 -17.32
C PRO A 807 14.09 -3.30 -18.13
N LEU A 808 13.00 -2.55 -18.32
CA LEU A 808 12.98 -1.30 -19.07
C LEU A 808 13.93 -0.26 -18.48
N LEU A 809 13.85 -0.03 -17.16
CA LEU A 809 14.73 0.93 -16.48
C LEU A 809 16.19 0.50 -16.49
N ARG A 810 16.46 -0.80 -16.29
CA ARG A 810 17.82 -1.37 -16.39
C ARG A 810 18.42 -1.13 -17.77
N ASN A 811 17.65 -1.36 -18.83
CA ASN A 811 18.08 -1.09 -20.20
C ASN A 811 18.27 0.41 -20.47
N SER A 812 17.38 1.28 -19.99
CA SER A 812 17.54 2.74 -20.13
C SER A 812 18.77 3.26 -19.39
N LEU A 813 19.06 2.74 -18.20
CA LEU A 813 20.29 3.04 -17.46
C LEU A 813 21.53 2.50 -18.19
N GLY A 814 21.47 1.28 -18.73
CA GLY A 814 22.56 0.72 -19.54
C GLY A 814 22.87 1.59 -20.77
N THR A 815 21.84 2.06 -21.46
CA THR A 815 21.98 3.01 -22.58
C THR A 815 22.61 4.32 -22.14
N LEU A 816 22.21 4.85 -20.98
CA LEU A 816 22.80 6.05 -20.40
C LEU A 816 24.28 5.89 -20.07
N LEU A 817 24.66 4.76 -19.46
CA LEU A 817 26.06 4.45 -19.12
C LEU A 817 26.92 4.29 -20.38
N ALA A 818 26.39 3.66 -21.43
CA ALA A 818 27.06 3.55 -22.71
C ALA A 818 27.33 4.93 -23.33
N LEU A 819 26.35 5.85 -23.28
CA LEU A 819 26.52 7.25 -23.71
C LEU A 819 27.54 8.02 -22.87
N GLN A 820 27.70 7.67 -21.59
CA GLN A 820 28.73 8.23 -20.71
C GLN A 820 30.11 7.60 -20.92
N GLY A 821 30.23 6.56 -21.75
CA GLY A 821 31.46 5.81 -22.00
C GLY A 821 31.74 4.69 -21.00
N ASP A 822 30.89 4.47 -19.99
CA ASP A 822 30.98 3.35 -19.05
C ASP A 822 30.41 2.07 -19.67
N LYS A 823 31.14 1.52 -20.65
CA LYS A 823 30.76 0.28 -21.33
C LYS A 823 30.64 -0.93 -20.39
N PRO A 824 31.54 -1.15 -19.40
CA PRO A 824 31.38 -2.23 -18.44
C PRO A 824 30.10 -2.12 -17.60
N GLY A 825 29.78 -0.93 -17.09
CA GLY A 825 28.53 -0.68 -16.36
C GLY A 825 27.31 -0.89 -17.23
N ALA A 826 27.34 -0.42 -18.48
CA ALA A 826 26.27 -0.63 -19.44
C ALA A 826 26.00 -2.11 -19.75
N ILE A 827 27.04 -2.92 -19.97
CA ILE A 827 26.91 -4.38 -20.17
C ILE A 827 26.26 -5.03 -18.93
N ALA A 828 26.66 -4.64 -17.73
CA ALA A 828 26.10 -5.19 -16.50
C ALA A 828 24.59 -4.89 -16.36
N GLU A 829 24.17 -3.66 -16.68
CA GLU A 829 22.75 -3.28 -16.62
C GLU A 829 21.93 -3.92 -17.76
N PHE A 830 22.47 -4.04 -18.97
CA PHE A 830 21.81 -4.79 -20.05
C PHE A 830 21.68 -6.28 -19.72
N ASP A 831 22.71 -6.91 -19.15
CA ASP A 831 22.63 -8.31 -18.69
C ASP A 831 21.54 -8.49 -17.63
N ARG A 832 21.45 -7.58 -16.64
CA ARG A 832 20.35 -7.56 -15.66
C ARG A 832 18.98 -7.40 -16.34
N ALA A 833 18.86 -6.50 -17.32
CA ALA A 833 17.62 -6.34 -18.08
C ALA A 833 17.21 -7.64 -18.79
N THR A 834 18.16 -8.32 -19.44
CA THR A 834 17.89 -9.59 -20.14
C THR A 834 17.62 -10.77 -19.21
N LYS A 835 18.03 -10.70 -17.94
CA LYS A 835 17.68 -11.71 -16.93
C LYS A 835 16.30 -11.45 -16.34
N ALA A 836 15.94 -10.18 -16.15
CA ALA A 836 14.63 -9.77 -15.69
C ALA A 836 13.53 -10.04 -16.73
N ASP A 837 13.84 -9.83 -18.02
CA ASP A 837 12.97 -10.20 -19.13
C ASP A 837 13.77 -10.90 -20.25
N PRO A 838 13.83 -12.24 -20.23
CA PRO A 838 14.54 -13.03 -21.22
C PRO A 838 14.00 -12.90 -22.65
N ASP A 839 12.72 -12.54 -22.79
CA ASP A 839 12.00 -12.53 -24.06
C ASP A 839 11.94 -11.14 -24.70
N TRP A 840 12.60 -10.14 -24.11
CA TRP A 840 12.61 -8.77 -24.64
C TRP A 840 13.75 -8.54 -25.66
N PRO A 841 13.44 -8.39 -26.97
CA PRO A 841 14.48 -8.34 -28.00
C PRO A 841 15.38 -7.12 -27.91
N VAL A 842 14.84 -5.96 -27.50
CA VAL A 842 15.58 -4.69 -27.45
C VAL A 842 16.74 -4.77 -26.45
N ALA A 843 16.52 -5.30 -25.25
CA ALA A 843 17.59 -5.47 -24.26
C ALA A 843 18.64 -6.48 -24.72
N GLN A 844 18.20 -7.58 -25.35
CA GLN A 844 19.13 -8.58 -25.91
C GLN A 844 19.99 -7.98 -27.03
N GLY A 845 19.39 -7.17 -27.91
CA GLY A 845 20.11 -6.52 -29.00
C GLY A 845 21.11 -5.47 -28.53
N ASN A 846 20.74 -4.67 -27.53
CA ASN A 846 21.66 -3.72 -26.89
C ASN A 846 22.85 -4.43 -26.23
N LEU A 847 22.60 -5.53 -25.51
CA LEU A 847 23.64 -6.36 -24.91
C LEU A 847 24.56 -6.95 -25.99
N ALA A 848 23.99 -7.62 -27.00
CA ALA A 848 24.74 -8.28 -28.07
C ALA A 848 25.64 -7.31 -28.82
N THR A 849 25.10 -6.14 -29.19
CA THR A 849 25.81 -5.11 -29.93
C THR A 849 26.97 -4.55 -29.09
N LEU A 850 26.73 -4.20 -27.83
CA LEU A 850 27.77 -3.63 -26.98
C LEU A 850 28.87 -4.65 -26.61
N LEU A 851 28.52 -5.93 -26.42
CA LEU A 851 29.49 -7.01 -26.25
C LEU A 851 30.39 -7.15 -27.49
N PHE A 852 29.79 -7.06 -28.69
CA PHE A 852 30.54 -7.12 -29.94
C PHE A 852 31.49 -5.93 -30.08
N GLU A 853 31.02 -4.71 -29.84
CA GLU A 853 31.83 -3.49 -29.89
C GLU A 853 32.97 -3.45 -28.87
N THR A 854 32.82 -4.14 -27.74
CA THR A 854 33.85 -4.25 -26.69
C THR A 854 34.80 -5.42 -26.89
N GLY A 855 34.66 -6.18 -27.98
CA GLY A 855 35.54 -7.31 -28.32
C GLY A 855 35.24 -8.59 -27.54
N LYS A 856 34.15 -8.66 -26.78
CA LYS A 856 33.69 -9.87 -26.08
C LYS A 856 32.93 -10.79 -27.05
N VAL A 857 33.61 -11.21 -28.11
CA VAL A 857 32.96 -11.76 -29.30
C VAL A 857 32.18 -13.05 -29.02
N GLU A 858 32.65 -13.92 -28.10
CA GLU A 858 31.91 -15.15 -27.78
C GLU A 858 30.64 -14.93 -26.95
N GLU A 859 30.68 -13.97 -26.03
CA GLU A 859 29.48 -13.53 -25.30
C GLU A 859 28.50 -12.87 -26.29
N ALA A 860 29.00 -12.04 -27.21
CA ALA A 860 28.20 -11.39 -28.24
C ALA A 860 27.53 -12.42 -29.18
N ARG A 861 28.27 -13.44 -29.63
CA ARG A 861 27.72 -14.55 -30.44
C ARG A 861 26.53 -15.20 -29.75
N SER A 862 26.68 -15.54 -28.47
CA SER A 862 25.62 -16.16 -27.67
C SER A 862 24.40 -15.24 -27.48
N ALA A 863 24.63 -13.93 -27.36
CA ALA A 863 23.57 -12.93 -27.28
C ALA A 863 22.86 -12.72 -28.63
N PHE A 864 23.58 -12.68 -29.75
CA PHE A 864 22.97 -12.63 -31.09
C PHE A 864 22.16 -13.88 -31.40
N GLU A 865 22.64 -15.08 -31.04
CA GLU A 865 21.86 -16.32 -31.19
C GLU A 865 20.54 -16.27 -30.42
N ARG A 866 20.53 -15.68 -29.22
CA ARG A 866 19.30 -15.43 -28.46
C ARG A 866 18.40 -14.44 -29.17
N TRP A 867 18.93 -13.32 -29.62
CA TRP A 867 18.16 -12.31 -30.35
C TRP A 867 17.54 -12.86 -31.65
N VAL A 868 18.26 -13.68 -32.42
CA VAL A 868 17.71 -14.39 -33.59
C VAL A 868 16.54 -15.30 -33.22
N ARG A 869 16.54 -15.94 -32.04
CA ARG A 869 15.40 -16.77 -31.59
C ARG A 869 14.19 -15.92 -31.22
N LEU A 870 14.41 -14.75 -30.64
CA LEU A 870 13.32 -13.84 -30.25
C LEU A 870 12.70 -13.12 -31.45
N GLU A 871 13.52 -12.73 -32.42
CA GLU A 871 13.08 -12.10 -33.67
C GLU A 871 13.61 -12.86 -34.89
N PRO A 872 13.00 -14.02 -35.24
CA PRO A 872 13.45 -14.85 -36.36
C PRO A 872 13.44 -14.13 -37.71
N ASP A 873 12.54 -13.14 -37.85
CA ASP A 873 12.35 -12.36 -39.06
C ASP A 873 13.21 -11.07 -39.08
N SER A 874 14.00 -10.79 -38.04
CA SER A 874 14.88 -9.63 -38.03
C SER A 874 16.23 -9.94 -38.68
N VAL A 875 16.68 -9.07 -39.58
CA VAL A 875 17.95 -9.24 -40.31
C VAL A 875 19.16 -8.75 -39.50
N GLU A 876 18.99 -7.72 -38.67
CA GLU A 876 20.01 -7.18 -37.77
C GLU A 876 20.72 -8.24 -36.90
N PRO A 877 20.03 -9.07 -36.10
CA PRO A 877 20.69 -10.05 -35.25
C PRO A 877 21.44 -11.12 -36.05
N ARG A 878 20.94 -11.48 -37.24
CA ARG A 878 21.60 -12.44 -38.13
C ARG A 878 22.88 -11.86 -38.72
N LEU A 879 22.85 -10.60 -39.13
CA LEU A 879 24.04 -9.89 -39.58
C LEU A 879 25.08 -9.81 -38.46
N GLY A 880 24.66 -9.45 -37.24
CA GLY A 880 25.52 -9.43 -36.05
C GLY A 880 26.14 -10.80 -35.73
N LEU A 881 25.33 -11.87 -35.77
CA LEU A 881 25.79 -13.24 -35.58
C LEU A 881 26.81 -13.67 -36.63
N GLY A 882 26.57 -13.34 -37.90
CA GLY A 882 27.51 -13.61 -38.99
C GLY A 882 28.85 -12.89 -38.79
N LEU A 883 28.82 -11.63 -38.38
CA LEU A 883 30.03 -10.85 -38.09
C LEU A 883 30.79 -11.40 -36.87
N ALA A 884 30.08 -11.79 -35.80
CA ALA A 884 30.68 -12.45 -34.64
C ALA A 884 31.36 -13.77 -35.02
N ASN A 885 30.69 -14.61 -35.80
CA ASN A 885 31.26 -15.86 -36.31
C ASN A 885 32.50 -15.62 -37.17
N LEU A 886 32.51 -14.58 -38.01
CA LEU A 886 33.66 -14.24 -38.84
C LEU A 886 34.88 -13.84 -37.99
N MET A 887 34.68 -13.03 -36.94
CA MET A 887 35.75 -12.65 -36.01
C MET A 887 36.32 -13.86 -35.24
N LEU A 888 35.46 -14.85 -34.97
CA LEU A 888 35.83 -16.12 -34.33
C LEU A 888 36.38 -17.18 -35.31
N GLN A 889 36.62 -16.80 -36.57
CA GLN A 889 37.08 -17.68 -37.64
C GLN A 889 36.13 -18.85 -37.99
N ARG A 890 34.85 -18.77 -37.58
CA ARG A 890 33.78 -19.72 -37.91
C ARG A 890 33.15 -19.36 -39.25
N ARG A 891 33.93 -19.47 -40.32
CA ARG A 891 33.60 -18.93 -41.64
C ARG A 891 32.34 -19.53 -42.25
N ASP A 892 32.13 -20.84 -42.10
CA ASP A 892 30.96 -21.51 -42.67
C ASP A 892 29.66 -21.10 -41.96
N GLU A 893 29.72 -20.96 -40.63
CA GLU A 893 28.60 -20.44 -39.83
C GLU A 893 28.29 -18.99 -40.20
N ALA A 894 29.32 -18.16 -40.42
CA ALA A 894 29.16 -16.77 -40.86
C ALA A 894 28.48 -16.68 -42.24
N LEU A 895 28.95 -17.50 -43.20
CA LEU A 895 28.40 -17.57 -44.54
C LEU A 895 26.90 -17.92 -44.51
N ALA A 896 26.52 -18.92 -43.73
CA ALA A 896 25.13 -19.35 -43.59
C ALA A 896 24.24 -18.21 -43.09
N GLN A 897 24.69 -17.42 -42.11
CA GLN A 897 23.90 -16.28 -41.62
C GLN A 897 23.77 -15.16 -42.67
N PHE A 898 24.86 -14.79 -43.34
CA PHE A 898 24.78 -13.75 -44.39
C PHE A 898 23.90 -14.16 -45.57
N GLN A 899 23.93 -15.44 -45.96
CA GLN A 899 23.04 -15.98 -46.99
C GLN A 899 21.57 -15.89 -46.58
N LEU A 900 21.24 -16.16 -45.31
CA LEU A 900 19.87 -15.97 -44.80
C LEU A 900 19.44 -14.51 -44.85
N VAL A 901 20.33 -13.57 -44.47
CA VAL A 901 20.04 -12.13 -44.57
C VAL A 901 19.78 -11.73 -46.02
N VAL A 902 20.64 -12.12 -46.97
CA VAL A 902 20.48 -11.79 -48.39
C VAL A 902 19.25 -12.46 -49.00
N LYS A 903 18.88 -13.66 -48.56
CA LYS A 903 17.65 -14.33 -49.01
C LYS A 903 16.41 -13.54 -48.60
N GLN A 904 16.42 -12.93 -47.42
CA GLN A 904 15.31 -12.16 -46.87
C GLN A 904 15.28 -10.72 -47.40
N ASP A 905 16.45 -10.07 -47.43
CA ASP A 905 16.66 -8.73 -47.99
C ASP A 905 17.83 -8.77 -48.99
N PRO A 906 17.55 -9.01 -50.29
CA PRO A 906 18.57 -9.05 -51.34
C PRO A 906 19.31 -7.73 -51.55
N ASN A 907 18.82 -6.62 -51.00
CA ASN A 907 19.44 -5.31 -51.13
C ASN A 907 20.13 -4.86 -49.83
N ASN A 908 20.28 -5.77 -48.85
CA ASN A 908 21.04 -5.48 -47.64
C ASN A 908 22.53 -5.31 -47.96
N PHE A 909 22.97 -4.06 -48.05
CA PHE A 909 24.33 -3.72 -48.44
C PHE A 909 25.40 -4.40 -47.58
N ARG A 910 25.25 -4.37 -46.26
CA ARG A 910 26.24 -4.93 -45.31
C ARG A 910 26.39 -6.44 -45.47
N ALA A 911 25.27 -7.14 -45.66
CA ALA A 911 25.29 -8.59 -45.87
C ALA A 911 25.90 -8.96 -47.24
N GLN A 912 25.60 -8.21 -48.30
CA GLN A 912 26.19 -8.44 -49.63
C GLN A 912 27.72 -8.28 -49.60
N VAL A 913 28.23 -7.22 -48.97
CA VAL A 913 29.68 -7.02 -48.80
C VAL A 913 30.29 -8.14 -47.95
N ALA A 914 29.71 -8.42 -46.78
CA ALA A 914 30.26 -9.44 -45.88
C ALA A 914 30.28 -10.84 -46.51
N LEU A 915 29.24 -11.20 -47.27
CA LEU A 915 29.15 -12.45 -48.00
C LEU A 915 30.19 -12.51 -49.13
N GLY A 916 30.25 -11.47 -49.97
CA GLY A 916 31.20 -11.37 -51.08
C GLY A 916 32.67 -11.44 -50.63
N GLU A 917 33.04 -10.69 -49.59
CA GLU A 917 34.39 -10.73 -49.03
C GLU A 917 34.74 -12.09 -48.41
N THR A 918 33.79 -12.73 -47.73
CA THR A 918 34.00 -14.05 -47.11
C THR A 918 34.20 -15.12 -48.18
N LEU A 919 33.42 -15.09 -49.26
CA LEU A 919 33.53 -15.99 -50.41
C LEU A 919 34.84 -15.79 -51.19
N LEU A 920 35.26 -14.52 -51.39
CA LEU A 920 36.55 -14.20 -52.01
C LEU A 920 37.70 -14.85 -51.24
N ARG A 921 37.71 -14.74 -49.91
CA ARG A 921 38.73 -15.39 -49.08
C ARG A 921 38.67 -16.92 -49.10
N GLN A 922 37.51 -17.51 -49.40
CA GLN A 922 37.36 -18.96 -49.60
C GLN A 922 37.73 -19.41 -51.04
N GLY A 923 38.05 -18.49 -51.95
CA GLY A 923 38.32 -18.79 -53.35
C GLY A 923 37.07 -19.14 -54.18
N LYS A 924 35.86 -18.85 -53.67
CA LYS A 924 34.59 -19.04 -54.40
C LYS A 924 34.31 -17.81 -55.26
N LEU A 925 35.09 -17.65 -56.32
CA LEU A 925 35.22 -16.39 -57.06
C LEU A 925 33.94 -15.98 -57.80
N GLU A 926 33.20 -16.91 -58.39
CA GLU A 926 31.93 -16.65 -59.08
C GLU A 926 30.86 -16.08 -58.14
N GLU A 927 30.67 -16.71 -56.98
CA GLU A 927 29.70 -16.26 -55.98
C GLU A 927 30.13 -14.93 -55.36
N ALA A 928 31.43 -14.78 -55.08
CA ALA A 928 32.01 -13.54 -54.57
C ALA A 928 31.76 -12.37 -55.53
N GLN A 929 31.98 -12.57 -56.84
CA GLN A 929 31.70 -11.58 -57.88
C GLN A 929 30.24 -11.13 -57.81
N TYR A 930 29.29 -12.08 -57.83
CA TYR A 930 27.87 -11.75 -57.83
C TYR A 930 27.47 -10.85 -56.66
N HIS A 931 27.90 -11.20 -55.44
CA HIS A 931 27.56 -10.45 -54.23
C HIS A 931 28.24 -9.08 -54.18
N LEU A 932 29.51 -8.97 -54.60
CA LEU A 932 30.23 -7.70 -54.64
C LEU A 932 29.72 -6.76 -55.74
N GLU A 933 29.33 -7.29 -56.91
CA GLU A 933 28.67 -6.51 -57.96
C GLU A 933 27.31 -5.99 -57.48
N ARG A 934 26.53 -6.84 -56.78
CA ARG A 934 25.28 -6.43 -56.15
C ARG A 934 25.51 -5.31 -55.13
N ALA A 935 26.52 -5.45 -54.28
CA ALA A 935 26.90 -4.41 -53.31
C ALA A 935 27.27 -3.09 -53.99
N ALA A 936 28.05 -3.13 -55.08
CA ALA A 936 28.41 -1.95 -55.88
C ALA A 936 27.22 -1.31 -56.61
N LEU A 937 26.17 -2.08 -56.89
CA LEU A 937 24.92 -1.55 -57.44
C LEU A 937 24.09 -0.80 -56.38
N ILE A 938 24.13 -1.26 -55.13
CA ILE A 938 23.41 -0.66 -53.99
C ILE A 938 24.11 0.63 -53.56
N GLU A 939 25.40 0.55 -53.21
CA GLU A 939 26.22 1.72 -52.83
C GLU A 939 27.40 1.89 -53.79
N LYS A 940 27.30 2.88 -54.67
CA LYS A 940 28.23 3.05 -55.80
C LYS A 940 29.56 3.70 -55.42
N GLU A 941 29.62 4.36 -54.26
CA GLU A 941 30.71 5.25 -53.85
C GLU A 941 31.58 4.63 -52.73
N VAL A 942 31.67 3.30 -52.66
CA VAL A 942 32.46 2.60 -51.64
C VAL A 942 33.73 1.99 -52.27
N PRO A 943 34.92 2.60 -52.11
CA PRO A 943 36.14 2.19 -52.82
C PRO A 943 36.51 0.73 -52.58
N ARG A 944 36.41 0.27 -51.33
CA ARG A 944 36.77 -1.08 -50.90
C ARG A 944 36.08 -2.19 -51.70
N ILE A 945 34.83 -1.98 -52.13
CA ILE A 945 34.11 -2.98 -52.93
C ILE A 945 34.77 -3.16 -54.28
N TYR A 946 35.23 -2.07 -54.89
CA TYR A 946 35.92 -2.12 -56.17
C TYR A 946 37.34 -2.68 -56.04
N ASP A 947 38.01 -2.51 -54.89
CA ASP A 947 39.24 -3.25 -54.58
C ASP A 947 38.95 -4.77 -54.51
N ASP A 948 37.89 -5.18 -53.82
CA ASP A 948 37.50 -6.59 -53.73
C ASP A 948 37.06 -7.17 -55.07
N LEU A 949 36.29 -6.43 -55.88
CA LEU A 949 35.96 -6.81 -57.25
C LEU A 949 37.20 -6.92 -58.13
N GLY A 950 38.15 -5.97 -58.01
CA GLY A 950 39.42 -6.03 -58.71
C GLY A 950 40.20 -7.31 -58.38
N ARG A 951 40.27 -7.68 -57.09
CA ARG A 951 40.86 -8.94 -56.63
C ARG A 951 40.14 -10.17 -57.19
N VAL A 952 38.81 -10.17 -57.19
CA VAL A 952 38.01 -11.26 -57.77
C VAL A 952 38.32 -11.41 -59.26
N TYR A 953 38.26 -10.32 -60.02
CA TYR A 953 38.51 -10.33 -61.46
C TYR A 953 39.94 -10.77 -61.80
N GLU A 954 40.93 -10.31 -61.05
CA GLU A 954 42.32 -10.72 -61.20
C GLU A 954 42.50 -12.23 -60.99
N GLN A 955 41.94 -12.78 -59.90
CA GLN A 955 42.00 -14.21 -59.60
C GLN A 955 41.24 -15.08 -60.61
N ARG A 956 40.22 -14.52 -61.29
CA ARG A 956 39.49 -15.18 -62.39
C ARG A 956 40.16 -15.00 -63.77
N GLY A 957 41.23 -14.22 -63.88
CA GLY A 957 41.91 -13.93 -65.15
C GLY A 957 41.23 -12.86 -66.02
N LEU A 958 40.28 -12.11 -65.47
CA LEU A 958 39.50 -11.05 -66.13
C LEU A 958 40.24 -9.71 -66.03
N ARG A 959 41.34 -9.59 -66.79
CA ARG A 959 42.34 -8.53 -66.62
C ARG A 959 41.80 -7.12 -66.87
N ARG A 960 40.90 -6.94 -67.84
CA ARG A 960 40.32 -5.62 -68.16
C ARG A 960 39.35 -5.15 -67.09
N GLU A 961 38.52 -6.05 -66.61
CA GLU A 961 37.54 -5.82 -65.54
C GLU A 961 38.25 -5.50 -64.23
N ALA A 962 39.35 -6.20 -63.93
CA ALA A 962 40.21 -5.90 -62.79
C ALA A 962 40.79 -4.47 -62.86
N GLU A 963 41.39 -4.08 -63.99
CA GLU A 963 41.93 -2.74 -64.20
C GLU A 963 40.85 -1.65 -64.04
N GLN A 964 39.65 -1.89 -64.57
CA GLN A 964 38.52 -0.97 -64.45
C GLN A 964 38.04 -0.84 -63.00
N ALA A 965 37.91 -1.95 -62.28
CA ALA A 965 37.51 -1.96 -60.87
C ALA A 965 38.54 -1.22 -60.01
N PHE A 966 39.83 -1.53 -60.14
CA PHE A 966 40.88 -0.80 -59.41
C PHE A 966 40.96 0.68 -59.78
N ALA A 967 40.77 1.03 -61.06
CA ALA A 967 40.71 2.43 -61.48
C ALA A 967 39.54 3.17 -60.83
N LYS A 968 38.37 2.52 -60.73
CA LYS A 968 37.21 3.07 -60.05
C LYS A 968 37.42 3.20 -58.55
N SER A 969 38.03 2.21 -57.90
CA SER A 969 38.43 2.31 -56.48
C SER A 969 39.32 3.53 -56.24
N ARG A 970 40.37 3.71 -57.04
CA ARG A 970 41.28 4.86 -56.95
C ARG A 970 40.57 6.20 -57.16
N ALA A 971 39.66 6.27 -58.13
CA ALA A 971 38.87 7.49 -58.38
C ALA A 971 38.00 7.89 -57.18
N LEU A 972 37.58 6.92 -56.38
CA LEU A 972 36.82 7.12 -55.14
C LEU A 972 37.71 7.32 -53.89
N GLY A 973 39.04 7.40 -54.06
CA GLY A 973 40.00 7.57 -52.97
C GLY A 973 40.42 6.26 -52.27
N GLY A 974 40.17 5.11 -52.91
CA GLY A 974 40.66 3.81 -52.45
C GLY A 974 42.17 3.66 -52.58
N GLY A 975 42.76 2.95 -51.61
CA GLY A 975 44.20 2.70 -51.54
C GLY A 975 44.49 1.21 -51.40
N SER A 976 44.67 0.53 -52.52
CA SER A 976 45.60 -0.59 -52.62
C SER A 976 46.71 -0.20 -53.61
N PRO A 977 47.99 -0.46 -53.27
CA PRO A 977 49.12 -0.16 -54.14
C PRO A 977 49.04 -0.91 -55.48
#